data_AF-A0A6V8EZV9-F1
#
_entry.id   AF-A0A6V8EZV9-F1
#
_cell.length_a   1.000
_cell.length_b   1.000
_cell.length_c   1.000
_cell.angle_alpha   90.00
_cell.angle_beta   90.00
_cell.angle_gamma   90.00
#
_symmetry.space_group_name_H-M   'P 1'
#
loop_
_entity.id
_entity.type
_entity.pdbx_description
1 polymer ?
#
loop_
_entity_poly.entity_id
_entity_poly.type
_entity_poly.pdbx_seq_one_letter_code
_entity_poly.pdbx_strand_id
1 'polypeptide(L)'
;MVNILKKYIGPAIIITLAFALITGLFYPALVTGVAQVVFPHQANGSPLVHNEIIVGSELIGQNFTQEKYFHGRPSAAGTGYDAMQSGGSNLGPSNSKLHQRIKASINESDLEGSINKDGSVAVDAVTASGSGLDPHITIANALAQIPRVARARNLSEDDVRSLVSHYVEGRDLGILGEPRINVLKLNLALDNNESSAPVNADTFDHGNPQVFGILQTAFIFGIVVILSYVIGMFLFTIVTGRQTTLSKKLKKTETWLFRILHVDSQEDMNWKTYALCVLAFSLISFLFTYFLLRLQGFLPFNPQGLASVPADVALSTAVSFGTNTNWQVYSGEQTMSYLSQMLPLAFQNFISTAVGMAVAVALIRAITKRKKDKGLGNFWVDITRIVLYILIPICIIAALFFVSQGVPQTFNGPIQVTTLEGGHQVIPVGPVASQEAIKELGTNGGGFFNANSAHPFENPNPVTNAVQIILLMLLPLSFLIMFGLMARQLKQGVVLFIVVLIFLVAAIAVTTYEEQGGNRSLNLLGVDQLPSGLQAGGNMEGKEVRFGIYGSTTFAVATTGVACGAVNSMHDSYTPLGGMIPMVLILLGEVVPGGAGAGFFSLFMYIIITIFIAGLMVGRIPNYLGKKIESFDMKMTVLILITIETTILVFAALSVVTPAGTSSITNPGPHGLSQILYAFGSGVGNNGSALAGLNAATLWYILTMTIAMFIGRFFIIIPMLAIAGSFAEKHVYQPTAGTLPTDNATFGAILSGVIVIVAGLSFLPILVLGPILEHLLLSGGHLLLFGGLLL
;
A
#
# COMPACT_ATOMS: atom_id res chain seq x y z
N MET A 1 27.49 -17.56 -26.84
CA MET A 1 26.15 -17.35 -26.23
C MET A 1 25.78 -18.47 -25.26
N VAL A 2 25.88 -19.76 -25.63
CA VAL A 2 25.54 -20.92 -24.76
C VAL A 2 26.33 -20.96 -23.44
N ASN A 3 27.65 -20.71 -23.45
CA ASN A 3 28.46 -20.70 -22.22
C ASN A 3 28.14 -19.53 -21.27
N ILE A 4 27.70 -18.40 -21.82
CA ILE A 4 27.26 -17.22 -21.05
C ILE A 4 25.92 -17.54 -20.37
N LEU A 5 24.97 -18.10 -21.11
CA LEU A 5 23.69 -18.54 -20.55
C LEU A 5 23.88 -19.59 -19.45
N LYS A 6 24.71 -20.61 -19.67
CA LYS A 6 25.04 -21.61 -18.63
C LYS A 6 25.66 -20.99 -17.38
N LYS A 7 26.56 -20.00 -17.54
CA LYS A 7 27.23 -19.30 -16.43
C LYS A 7 26.26 -18.54 -15.53
N TYR A 8 25.19 -17.95 -16.08
CA TYR A 8 24.29 -17.06 -15.32
C TYR A 8 22.90 -17.66 -15.01
N ILE A 9 22.45 -18.70 -15.73
CA ILE A 9 21.17 -19.39 -15.46
C ILE A 9 21.28 -20.33 -14.25
N GLY A 10 22.37 -21.08 -14.12
CA GLY A 10 22.58 -21.98 -12.97
C GLY A 10 22.46 -21.26 -11.61
N PRO A 11 23.18 -20.13 -11.41
CA PRO A 11 23.03 -19.31 -10.22
C PRO A 11 21.59 -18.83 -9.97
N ALA A 12 20.85 -18.48 -11.03
CA ALA A 12 19.47 -18.03 -10.90
C ALA A 12 18.56 -19.11 -10.28
N ILE A 13 18.67 -20.37 -10.71
CA ILE A 13 17.88 -21.48 -10.14
C ILE A 13 18.23 -21.69 -8.67
N ILE A 14 19.53 -21.76 -8.38
CA ILE A 14 20.02 -22.04 -7.02
C ILE A 14 19.63 -20.91 -6.06
N ILE A 15 19.76 -19.64 -6.47
CA ILE A 15 19.43 -18.51 -5.61
C ILE A 15 17.92 -18.37 -5.40
N THR A 16 17.10 -18.68 -6.41
CA THR A 16 15.64 -18.76 -6.26
C THR A 16 15.27 -19.78 -5.20
N LEU A 17 15.81 -21.00 -5.27
CA LEU A 17 15.54 -22.05 -4.28
C LEU A 17 16.07 -21.67 -2.89
N ALA A 18 17.29 -21.16 -2.80
CA ALA A 18 17.90 -20.77 -1.53
C ALA A 18 17.09 -19.66 -0.83
N PHE A 19 16.71 -18.61 -1.56
CA PHE A 19 15.89 -17.55 -0.97
C PHE A 19 14.45 -18.00 -0.71
N ALA A 20 13.83 -18.82 -1.55
CA ALA A 20 12.51 -19.37 -1.25
C ALA A 20 12.50 -20.12 0.08
N LEU A 21 13.55 -20.90 0.38
CA LEU A 21 13.69 -21.57 1.68
C LEU A 21 13.94 -20.57 2.83
N ILE A 22 14.80 -19.58 2.62
CA ILE A 22 15.18 -18.61 3.67
C ILE A 22 14.00 -17.68 3.99
N THR A 23 13.41 -17.03 2.99
CA THR A 23 12.38 -16.02 3.17
C THR A 23 10.98 -16.61 3.22
N GLY A 24 10.74 -17.74 2.55
CA GLY A 24 9.43 -18.39 2.50
C GLY A 24 9.22 -19.50 3.52
N LEU A 25 10.24 -20.04 4.17
CA LEU A 25 10.07 -21.06 5.24
C LEU A 25 10.76 -20.66 6.53
N PHE A 26 12.07 -20.41 6.50
CA PHE A 26 12.84 -20.17 7.72
C PHE A 26 12.42 -18.88 8.43
N TYR A 27 12.31 -17.78 7.70
CA TYR A 27 11.85 -16.49 8.23
C TYR A 27 10.46 -16.58 8.89
N PRO A 28 9.38 -17.02 8.20
CA PRO A 28 8.06 -17.10 8.82
C PRO A 28 8.02 -18.13 9.96
N ALA A 29 8.74 -19.26 9.86
CA ALA A 29 8.82 -20.22 10.97
C ALA A 29 9.51 -19.64 12.21
N LEU A 30 10.58 -18.85 12.03
CA LEU A 30 11.25 -18.15 13.12
C LEU A 30 10.31 -17.14 13.79
N VAL A 31 9.62 -16.30 13.00
CA VAL A 31 8.67 -15.32 13.53
C VAL A 31 7.53 -16.03 14.25
N THR A 32 6.95 -17.09 13.67
CA THR A 32 5.91 -17.90 14.33
C THR A 32 6.41 -18.51 15.63
N GLY A 33 7.61 -19.09 15.66
CA GLY A 33 8.17 -19.70 16.86
C GLY A 33 8.32 -18.69 18.02
N VAL A 34 8.80 -17.49 17.73
CA VAL A 34 8.89 -16.41 18.73
C VAL A 34 7.50 -15.89 19.11
N ALA A 35 6.63 -15.67 18.14
CA ALA A 35 5.26 -15.18 18.34
C ALA A 35 4.45 -16.09 19.27
N GLN A 36 4.52 -17.41 19.07
CA GLN A 36 3.79 -18.37 19.90
C GLN A 36 4.33 -18.45 21.34
N VAL A 37 5.60 -18.10 21.57
CA VAL A 37 6.19 -18.09 22.92
C VAL A 37 5.92 -16.77 23.64
N VAL A 38 6.04 -15.64 22.95
CA VAL A 38 6.00 -14.30 23.56
C VAL A 38 4.61 -13.69 23.54
N PHE A 39 3.82 -13.96 22.49
CA PHE A 39 2.51 -13.35 22.23
C PHE A 39 1.45 -14.39 21.82
N PRO A 40 1.24 -15.48 22.58
CA PRO A 40 0.36 -16.59 22.16
C PRO A 40 -1.09 -16.17 21.91
N HIS A 41 -1.60 -15.18 22.65
CA HIS A 41 -2.97 -14.67 22.47
C HIS A 41 -3.13 -13.94 21.13
N GLN A 42 -2.25 -12.97 20.87
CA GLN A 42 -2.26 -12.18 19.63
C GLN A 42 -1.94 -13.02 18.40
N ALA A 43 -0.92 -13.88 18.50
CA ALA A 43 -0.45 -14.72 17.40
C ALA A 43 -1.54 -15.68 16.88
N ASN A 44 -2.51 -16.03 17.73
CA ASN A 44 -3.64 -16.90 17.41
C ASN A 44 -4.96 -16.13 17.20
N GLY A 45 -4.90 -14.84 16.86
CA GLY A 45 -6.08 -14.06 16.45
C GLY A 45 -6.90 -13.45 17.58
N SER A 46 -6.33 -13.34 18.79
CA SER A 46 -6.94 -12.70 19.97
C SER A 46 -8.39 -13.17 20.23
N PRO A 47 -8.61 -14.48 20.44
CA PRO A 47 -9.96 -15.03 20.62
C PRO A 47 -10.59 -14.55 21.95
N LEU A 48 -11.88 -14.20 21.92
CA LEU A 48 -12.68 -13.89 23.10
C LEU A 48 -13.49 -15.13 23.51
N VAL A 49 -13.45 -15.46 24.80
CA VAL A 49 -14.11 -16.64 25.37
C VAL A 49 -15.19 -16.21 26.35
N HIS A 50 -16.38 -16.78 26.22
CA HIS A 50 -17.48 -16.60 27.16
C HIS A 50 -18.09 -17.99 27.43
N ASN A 51 -18.19 -18.37 28.71
CA ASN A 51 -18.64 -19.70 29.15
C ASN A 51 -17.90 -20.86 28.45
N GLU A 52 -16.56 -20.80 28.40
CA GLU A 52 -15.67 -21.80 27.78
C GLU A 52 -15.79 -21.94 26.25
N ILE A 53 -16.64 -21.14 25.59
CA ILE A 53 -16.82 -21.14 24.14
C ILE A 53 -16.17 -19.88 23.56
N ILE A 54 -15.48 -20.03 22.42
CA ILE A 54 -14.96 -18.88 21.67
C ILE A 54 -16.14 -18.17 21.01
N VAL A 55 -16.42 -16.96 21.48
CA VAL A 55 -17.54 -16.12 21.02
C VAL A 55 -17.14 -15.09 19.98
N GLY A 56 -15.84 -14.91 19.73
CA GLY A 56 -15.34 -14.00 18.70
C GLY A 56 -13.84 -13.78 18.75
N SER A 57 -13.40 -12.73 18.07
CA SER A 57 -12.06 -12.16 18.17
C SER A 57 -12.17 -10.71 18.62
N GLU A 58 -11.20 -10.23 19.38
CA GLU A 58 -11.12 -8.80 19.75
C GLU A 58 -11.06 -7.86 18.54
N LEU A 59 -10.58 -8.36 17.39
CA LEU A 59 -10.27 -7.55 16.21
C LEU A 59 -11.26 -7.71 15.06
N ILE A 60 -12.09 -8.76 15.05
CA ILE A 60 -13.01 -9.04 13.95
C ILE A 60 -14.43 -8.67 14.37
N GLY A 61 -15.04 -7.76 13.61
CA GLY A 61 -16.42 -7.36 13.81
C GLY A 61 -17.41 -8.52 13.64
N GLN A 62 -18.56 -8.38 14.28
CA GLN A 62 -19.67 -9.33 14.21
C GLN A 62 -20.96 -8.62 13.85
N ASN A 63 -21.84 -9.36 13.20
CA ASN A 63 -23.18 -8.88 12.94
C ASN A 63 -24.03 -9.01 14.22
N PHE A 64 -24.70 -7.93 14.60
CA PHE A 64 -25.64 -7.88 15.72
C PHE A 64 -26.97 -7.36 15.21
N THR A 65 -28.07 -8.00 15.60
CA THR A 65 -29.42 -7.67 15.12
C THR A 65 -30.42 -7.46 16.25
N GLN A 66 -30.18 -8.00 17.45
CA GLN A 66 -31.11 -7.92 18.55
C GLN A 66 -31.10 -6.52 19.21
N GLU A 67 -32.27 -6.06 19.68
CA GLU A 67 -32.43 -4.74 20.29
C GLU A 67 -31.61 -4.52 21.58
N LYS A 68 -31.25 -5.60 22.28
CA LYS A 68 -30.47 -5.55 23.53
C LYS A 68 -28.96 -5.36 23.33
N TYR A 69 -28.48 -5.33 22.08
CA TYR A 69 -27.06 -5.17 21.76
C TYR A 69 -26.79 -3.89 20.98
N PHE A 70 -25.59 -3.34 21.15
CA PHE A 70 -25.05 -2.34 20.24
C PHE A 70 -24.78 -2.99 18.88
N HIS A 71 -25.15 -2.29 17.82
CA HIS A 71 -24.97 -2.72 16.45
C HIS A 71 -23.72 -2.07 15.86
N GLY A 72 -22.99 -2.86 15.09
CA GLY A 72 -21.84 -2.39 14.33
C GLY A 72 -22.25 -1.56 13.11
N ARG A 73 -21.25 -1.18 12.32
CA ARG A 73 -21.45 -0.47 11.06
C ARG A 73 -22.02 -1.41 9.98
N PRO A 74 -22.60 -0.89 8.90
CA PRO A 74 -22.91 -1.71 7.73
C PRO A 74 -21.65 -2.44 7.21
N SER A 75 -21.81 -3.70 6.84
CA SER A 75 -20.72 -4.54 6.32
C SER A 75 -21.04 -5.04 4.91
N ALA A 76 -20.04 -4.95 4.03
CA ALA A 76 -20.08 -5.51 2.67
C ALA A 76 -19.35 -6.86 2.55
N ALA A 77 -18.84 -7.40 3.66
CA ALA A 77 -18.11 -8.68 3.67
C ALA A 77 -19.09 -9.85 3.57
N GLY A 78 -19.10 -10.55 2.43
CA GLY A 78 -20.00 -11.68 2.13
C GLY A 78 -21.48 -11.31 2.34
N THR A 79 -22.18 -12.03 3.23
CA THR A 79 -23.57 -11.74 3.62
C THR A 79 -23.69 -10.81 4.83
N GLY A 80 -22.61 -10.13 5.20
CA GLY A 80 -22.49 -9.28 6.39
C GLY A 80 -21.55 -9.90 7.43
N TYR A 81 -20.42 -9.23 7.70
CA TYR A 81 -19.37 -9.67 8.63
C TYR A 81 -18.83 -11.09 8.40
N ASP A 82 -18.88 -11.59 7.15
CA ASP A 82 -18.27 -12.87 6.78
C ASP A 82 -16.75 -12.71 6.68
N ALA A 83 -16.02 -13.19 7.68
CA ALA A 83 -14.58 -13.06 7.75
C ALA A 83 -13.83 -13.88 6.68
N MET A 84 -14.50 -14.79 5.97
CA MET A 84 -13.95 -15.50 4.82
C MET A 84 -14.13 -14.73 3.50
N GLN A 85 -14.79 -13.57 3.51
CA GLN A 85 -15.05 -12.75 2.32
C GLN A 85 -14.87 -11.26 2.64
N SER A 86 -13.70 -10.90 3.19
CA SER A 86 -13.42 -9.52 3.57
C SER A 86 -13.44 -8.57 2.36
N GLY A 87 -13.87 -7.32 2.56
CA GLY A 87 -13.91 -6.30 1.51
C GLY A 87 -14.92 -5.19 1.80
N GLY A 88 -14.75 -4.05 1.14
CA GLY A 88 -15.66 -2.91 1.22
C GLY A 88 -16.72 -2.93 0.13
N SER A 89 -17.69 -2.02 0.23
CA SER A 89 -18.77 -1.89 -0.77
C SER A 89 -18.25 -1.43 -2.14
N ASN A 90 -17.12 -0.69 -2.13
CA ASN A 90 -16.53 -0.02 -3.28
C ASN A 90 -17.51 0.88 -4.03
N LEU A 91 -18.56 1.37 -3.36
CA LEU A 91 -19.50 2.30 -3.94
C LEU A 91 -18.90 3.70 -3.93
N GLY A 92 -18.78 4.30 -5.11
CA GLY A 92 -18.32 5.67 -5.27
C GLY A 92 -19.36 6.70 -4.81
N PRO A 93 -18.95 7.94 -4.52
CA PRO A 93 -19.84 9.00 -4.01
C PRO A 93 -21.00 9.34 -4.94
N SER A 94 -20.84 9.16 -6.26
CA SER A 94 -21.89 9.39 -7.27
C SER A 94 -22.81 8.18 -7.51
N ASN A 95 -22.55 7.04 -6.86
CA ASN A 95 -23.29 5.81 -7.11
C ASN A 95 -24.72 5.88 -6.52
N SER A 96 -25.74 5.68 -7.36
CA SER A 96 -27.14 5.70 -6.93
C SER A 96 -27.48 4.59 -5.93
N LYS A 97 -26.82 3.43 -5.99
CA LYS A 97 -27.02 2.33 -5.03
C LYS A 97 -26.60 2.73 -3.62
N LEU A 98 -25.54 3.54 -3.48
CA LEU A 98 -25.11 4.06 -2.18
C LEU A 98 -26.20 4.94 -1.57
N HIS A 99 -26.70 5.91 -2.34
CA HIS A 99 -27.76 6.80 -1.90
C HIS A 99 -29.05 6.07 -1.56
N GLN A 100 -29.43 5.06 -2.35
CA GLN A 100 -30.61 4.23 -2.10
C GLN A 100 -30.47 3.41 -0.83
N ARG A 101 -29.32 2.74 -0.61
CA ARG A 101 -29.04 1.98 0.61
C ARG A 101 -29.13 2.86 1.85
N ILE A 102 -28.44 4.00 1.85
CA ILE A 102 -28.43 4.92 2.99
C ILE A 102 -29.83 5.47 3.24
N LYS A 103 -30.55 5.87 2.19
CA LYS A 103 -31.93 6.33 2.32
C LYS A 103 -32.86 5.25 2.88
N ALA A 104 -32.68 3.98 2.50
CA ALA A 104 -33.45 2.86 3.06
C ALA A 104 -33.15 2.70 4.56
N SER A 105 -31.87 2.63 4.94
CA SER A 105 -31.45 2.50 6.34
C SER A 105 -31.99 3.63 7.24
N ILE A 106 -32.09 4.86 6.72
CA ILE A 106 -32.64 6.01 7.48
C ILE A 106 -34.16 5.95 7.63
N ASN A 107 -34.88 5.40 6.66
CA ASN A 107 -36.35 5.34 6.69
C ASN A 107 -36.89 4.06 7.34
N GLU A 108 -36.08 3.02 7.48
CA GLU A 108 -36.44 1.74 8.07
C GLU A 108 -36.11 1.67 9.57
N SER A 109 -36.73 0.73 10.30
CA SER A 109 -36.48 0.47 11.73
C SER A 109 -35.05 0.06 12.07
N ASP A 110 -34.20 -0.19 11.06
CA ASP A 110 -32.80 -0.59 11.20
C ASP A 110 -31.94 0.46 11.93
N LEU A 111 -32.36 1.73 11.92
CA LEU A 111 -31.77 2.80 12.72
C LEU A 111 -32.71 3.28 13.83
N GLU A 112 -33.73 2.51 14.23
CA GLU A 112 -34.59 2.87 15.35
C GLU A 112 -33.74 2.99 16.62
N GLY A 113 -33.61 4.22 17.12
CA GLY A 113 -32.70 4.52 18.21
C GLY A 113 -31.23 4.68 17.83
N SER A 114 -30.87 4.89 16.56
CA SER A 114 -29.53 5.33 16.10
C SER A 114 -29.55 6.74 15.49
N ILE A 115 -30.70 7.43 15.58
CA ILE A 115 -30.89 8.82 15.18
C ILE A 115 -30.68 9.71 16.42
N ASN A 116 -29.85 10.73 16.30
CA ASN A 116 -29.62 11.72 17.35
C ASN A 116 -30.91 12.52 17.64
N LYS A 117 -30.96 13.16 18.82
CA LYS A 117 -32.13 13.95 19.26
C LYS A 117 -32.49 15.10 18.30
N ASP A 118 -31.53 15.59 17.52
CA ASP A 118 -31.71 16.63 16.51
C ASP A 118 -32.11 16.09 15.12
N GLY A 119 -32.30 14.77 14.98
CA GLY A 119 -32.66 14.11 13.74
C GLY A 119 -31.48 13.73 12.85
N SER A 120 -30.24 14.02 13.27
CA SER A 120 -29.04 13.64 12.52
C SER A 120 -28.64 12.17 12.76
N VAL A 121 -27.92 11.57 11.80
CA VAL A 121 -27.43 10.19 11.89
C VAL A 121 -25.91 10.20 11.83
N ALA A 122 -25.24 9.55 12.79
CA ALA A 122 -23.78 9.41 12.78
C ALA A 122 -23.30 8.76 11.47
N VAL A 123 -22.24 9.29 10.86
CA VAL A 123 -21.82 8.86 9.51
C VAL A 123 -21.48 7.37 9.43
N ASP A 124 -20.86 6.81 10.46
CA ASP A 124 -20.44 5.41 10.50
C ASP A 124 -21.60 4.44 10.73
N ALA A 125 -22.76 4.92 11.21
CA ALA A 125 -23.98 4.10 11.34
C ALA A 125 -24.57 3.71 9.98
N VAL A 126 -24.29 4.47 8.92
CA VAL A 126 -24.83 4.24 7.57
C VAL A 126 -23.78 3.99 6.50
N THR A 127 -22.51 4.30 6.74
CA THR A 127 -21.41 4.05 5.80
C THR A 127 -20.71 2.73 6.08
N ALA A 128 -20.45 1.95 5.03
CA ALA A 128 -19.79 0.67 5.17
C ALA A 128 -18.28 0.83 5.36
N SER A 129 -17.68 -0.07 6.16
CA SER A 129 -16.23 -0.06 6.40
C SER A 129 -15.45 -0.59 5.19
N GLY A 130 -14.14 -0.29 5.13
CA GLY A 130 -13.28 -0.69 4.03
C GLY A 130 -12.99 -2.19 4.00
N SER A 131 -12.98 -2.83 5.17
CA SER A 131 -12.79 -4.27 5.31
C SER A 131 -14.09 -5.06 5.37
N GLY A 132 -15.21 -4.38 5.68
CA GLY A 132 -16.45 -5.04 6.10
C GLY A 132 -16.34 -5.74 7.47
N LEU A 133 -15.21 -5.62 8.18
CA LEU A 133 -14.91 -6.35 9.41
C LEU A 133 -14.46 -5.43 10.55
N ASP A 134 -14.55 -4.11 10.38
CA ASP A 134 -14.26 -3.11 11.41
C ASP A 134 -14.98 -3.47 12.72
N PRO A 135 -14.26 -3.74 13.83
CA PRO A 135 -14.90 -4.08 15.09
C PRO A 135 -15.39 -2.84 15.85
N HIS A 136 -15.14 -1.63 15.31
CA HIS A 136 -15.44 -0.39 16.00
C HIS A 136 -16.57 0.44 15.38
N ILE A 137 -17.23 1.19 16.26
CA ILE A 137 -18.12 2.30 15.92
C ILE A 137 -17.61 3.60 16.56
N THR A 138 -18.07 4.74 16.05
CA THR A 138 -17.80 6.05 16.67
C THR A 138 -18.54 6.20 17.99
N ILE A 139 -18.10 7.15 18.81
CA ILE A 139 -18.79 7.51 20.04
C ILE A 139 -20.19 8.08 19.71
N ALA A 140 -20.30 8.91 18.67
CA ALA A 140 -21.57 9.44 18.22
C ALA A 140 -22.59 8.33 17.92
N ASN A 141 -22.17 7.29 17.20
CA ASN A 141 -23.02 6.13 16.89
C ASN A 141 -23.41 5.34 18.15
N ALA A 142 -22.45 5.05 19.05
CA ALA A 142 -22.76 4.36 20.29
C ALA A 142 -23.74 5.15 21.19
N LEU A 143 -23.54 6.46 21.33
CA LEU A 143 -24.41 7.31 22.14
C LEU A 143 -25.84 7.39 21.60
N ALA A 144 -26.00 7.36 20.27
CA ALA A 144 -27.31 7.33 19.65
C ALA A 144 -28.08 6.08 20.07
N GLN A 145 -27.43 4.91 20.11
CA GLN A 145 -28.00 3.59 20.41
C GLN A 145 -28.44 3.36 21.88
N ILE A 146 -28.01 4.22 22.82
CA ILE A 146 -28.27 4.05 24.27
C ILE A 146 -29.76 3.87 24.60
N PRO A 147 -30.70 4.72 24.13
CA PRO A 147 -32.10 4.61 24.53
C PRO A 147 -32.74 3.28 24.12
N ARG A 148 -32.36 2.74 22.95
CA ARG A 148 -32.83 1.43 22.48
C ARG A 148 -32.30 0.32 23.40
N VAL A 149 -30.99 0.28 23.63
CA VAL A 149 -30.35 -0.77 24.42
C VAL A 149 -30.83 -0.74 25.88
N ALA A 150 -30.95 0.45 26.48
CA ALA A 150 -31.44 0.62 27.84
C ALA A 150 -32.87 0.09 28.01
N ARG A 151 -33.77 0.42 27.07
CA ARG A 151 -35.15 -0.06 27.04
C ARG A 151 -35.22 -1.58 26.91
N ALA A 152 -34.48 -2.15 25.97
CA ALA A 152 -34.48 -3.60 25.71
C ALA A 152 -33.91 -4.42 26.88
N ARG A 153 -33.02 -3.82 27.70
CA ARG A 153 -32.40 -4.50 28.85
C ARG A 153 -32.99 -4.11 30.22
N ASN A 154 -34.02 -3.26 30.27
CA ASN A 154 -34.55 -2.70 31.52
C ASN A 154 -33.46 -2.03 32.40
N LEU A 155 -32.52 -1.32 31.78
CA LEU A 155 -31.48 -0.54 32.46
C LEU A 155 -31.80 0.96 32.37
N SER A 156 -31.21 1.78 33.22
CA SER A 156 -31.29 3.24 33.02
C SER A 156 -30.37 3.68 31.87
N GLU A 157 -30.75 4.75 31.16
CA GLU A 157 -29.87 5.32 30.12
C GLU A 157 -28.53 5.77 30.69
N ASP A 158 -28.48 6.19 31.96
CA ASP A 158 -27.26 6.64 32.63
C ASP A 158 -26.31 5.48 32.94
N ASP A 159 -26.83 4.29 33.30
CA ASP A 159 -26.01 3.09 33.50
C ASP A 159 -25.36 2.65 32.19
N VAL A 160 -26.15 2.62 31.10
CA VAL A 160 -25.64 2.25 29.76
C VAL A 160 -24.64 3.31 29.26
N ARG A 161 -24.91 4.60 29.49
CA ARG A 161 -23.98 5.69 29.17
C ARG A 161 -22.67 5.56 29.92
N SER A 162 -22.72 5.14 31.19
CA SER A 162 -21.55 4.90 32.02
C SER A 162 -20.72 3.74 31.51
N LEU A 163 -21.37 2.67 31.07
CA LEU A 163 -20.68 1.55 30.44
C LEU A 163 -20.06 1.94 29.09
N VAL A 164 -20.78 2.67 28.24
CA VAL A 164 -20.24 3.19 26.96
C VAL A 164 -18.98 4.02 27.20
N SER A 165 -19.02 4.95 28.17
CA SER A 165 -17.87 5.76 28.54
C SER A 165 -16.67 4.93 29.02
N HIS A 166 -16.90 3.84 29.75
CA HIS A 166 -15.84 2.97 30.24
C HIS A 166 -15.12 2.23 29.11
N TYR A 167 -15.84 1.90 28.04
CA TYR A 167 -15.34 1.17 26.88
C TYR A 167 -14.88 2.07 25.71
N VAL A 168 -14.78 3.38 25.92
CA VAL A 168 -14.13 4.27 24.94
C VAL A 168 -12.63 3.99 24.91
N GLU A 169 -12.14 3.52 23.76
CA GLU A 169 -10.72 3.47 23.45
C GLU A 169 -10.27 4.86 23.00
N GLY A 170 -9.33 5.46 23.75
CA GLY A 170 -8.73 6.75 23.39
C GLY A 170 -7.78 6.66 22.19
N ARG A 171 -7.19 7.81 21.83
CA ARG A 171 -6.13 7.85 20.82
C ARG A 171 -4.88 7.13 21.31
N ASP A 172 -4.32 6.27 20.47
CA ASP A 172 -3.09 5.57 20.80
C ASP A 172 -1.92 6.55 20.86
N LEU A 173 -1.07 6.42 21.88
CA LEU A 173 -0.02 7.39 22.20
C LEU A 173 -0.53 8.85 22.37
N GLY A 174 -1.83 9.03 22.62
CA GLY A 174 -2.48 10.33 22.79
C GLY A 174 -2.72 11.14 21.51
N ILE A 175 -2.26 10.68 20.35
CA ILE A 175 -2.40 11.40 19.07
C ILE A 175 -2.80 10.53 17.87
N LEU A 176 -2.63 9.20 17.93
CA LEU A 176 -2.87 8.32 16.79
C LEU A 176 -4.29 7.78 16.77
N GLY A 177 -4.93 7.86 15.61
CA GLY A 177 -6.29 7.40 15.35
C GLY A 177 -7.35 8.28 15.98
N GLU A 178 -8.56 7.73 16.05
CA GLU A 178 -9.71 8.40 16.63
C GLU A 178 -10.25 7.62 17.84
N PRO A 179 -10.88 8.33 18.80
CA PRO A 179 -11.66 7.71 19.86
C PRO A 179 -12.76 6.82 19.28
N ARG A 180 -12.86 5.60 19.78
CA ARG A 180 -13.68 4.55 19.18
C ARG A 180 -14.14 3.54 20.23
N ILE A 181 -15.15 2.74 19.89
CA ILE A 181 -15.71 1.74 20.81
C ILE A 181 -15.77 0.40 20.09
N ASN A 182 -15.23 -0.64 20.74
CA ASN A 182 -15.29 -2.01 20.25
C ASN A 182 -16.65 -2.63 20.57
N VAL A 183 -17.41 -3.00 19.54
CA VAL A 183 -18.82 -3.41 19.68
C VAL A 183 -18.94 -4.74 20.42
N LEU A 184 -18.11 -5.73 20.08
CA LEU A 184 -18.19 -7.06 20.71
C LEU A 184 -17.80 -7.00 22.19
N LYS A 185 -16.74 -6.25 22.55
CA LYS A 185 -16.35 -6.08 23.95
C LYS A 185 -17.43 -5.39 24.78
N LEU A 186 -18.04 -4.31 24.25
CA LEU A 186 -19.13 -3.62 24.93
C LEU A 186 -20.37 -4.53 25.11
N ASN A 187 -20.72 -5.32 24.10
CA ASN A 187 -21.85 -6.26 24.20
C ASN A 187 -21.60 -7.40 25.19
N LEU A 188 -20.35 -7.89 25.28
CA LEU A 188 -19.97 -8.87 26.30
C LEU A 188 -20.07 -8.29 27.72
N ALA A 189 -19.65 -7.04 27.92
CA ALA A 189 -19.77 -6.35 29.20
C ALA A 189 -21.23 -6.22 29.66
N LEU A 190 -22.14 -5.94 28.71
CA LEU A 190 -23.58 -5.92 28.96
C LEU A 190 -24.12 -7.29 29.38
N ASP A 191 -23.66 -8.38 28.76
CA ASP A 191 -24.09 -9.74 29.11
C ASP A 191 -23.53 -10.20 30.47
N ASN A 192 -22.37 -9.70 30.86
CA ASN A 192 -21.78 -9.91 32.18
C ASN A 192 -22.41 -9.03 33.28
N ASN A 193 -23.35 -8.13 32.94
CA ASN A 193 -23.92 -7.12 33.84
C ASN A 193 -22.85 -6.27 34.56
N GLU A 194 -21.81 -5.87 33.83
CA GLU A 194 -20.78 -4.98 34.37
C GLU A 194 -21.37 -3.59 34.69
N SER A 195 -21.00 -3.04 35.85
CA SER A 195 -21.39 -1.70 36.28
C SER A 195 -20.19 -0.75 36.24
N SER A 196 -20.39 0.49 35.81
CA SER A 196 -19.34 1.52 35.72
C SER A 196 -19.68 2.75 36.55
N ALA A 197 -18.67 3.55 36.90
CA ALA A 197 -18.87 4.78 37.66
C ALA A 197 -19.66 5.84 36.85
N PRO A 198 -20.42 6.73 37.51
CA PRO A 198 -21.19 7.76 36.83
C PRO A 198 -20.32 8.70 35.99
N VAL A 199 -20.87 9.14 34.85
CA VAL A 199 -20.19 9.97 33.84
C VAL A 199 -20.45 11.46 34.09
N ASN A 200 -19.44 12.30 33.86
CA ASN A 200 -19.55 13.76 33.92
C ASN A 200 -19.75 14.36 32.51
N ALA A 201 -20.19 15.62 32.43
CA ALA A 201 -20.45 16.29 31.15
C ALA A 201 -19.21 16.38 30.23
N ASP A 202 -17.99 16.48 30.79
CA ASP A 202 -16.74 16.60 30.03
C ASP A 202 -16.18 15.26 29.54
N THR A 203 -16.79 14.13 29.90
CA THR A 203 -16.19 12.81 29.70
C THR A 203 -16.03 12.40 28.23
N PHE A 204 -16.78 13.03 27.32
CA PHE A 204 -16.68 12.78 25.87
C PHE A 204 -16.02 13.94 25.08
N ASP A 205 -15.42 14.93 25.77
CA ASP A 205 -14.59 15.93 25.09
C ASP A 205 -13.23 15.33 24.73
N HIS A 206 -13.14 14.80 23.51
CA HIS A 206 -11.89 14.29 22.95
C HIS A 206 -11.19 15.30 22.03
N GLY A 207 -11.54 16.58 22.13
CA GLY A 207 -10.95 17.66 21.33
C GLY A 207 -11.24 17.56 19.83
N ASN A 208 -10.59 18.43 19.05
CA ASN A 208 -10.83 18.53 17.61
C ASN A 208 -10.07 17.44 16.83
N PRO A 209 -10.76 16.50 16.16
CA PRO A 209 -10.11 15.39 15.43
C PRO A 209 -9.17 15.88 14.33
N GLN A 210 -9.44 17.03 13.69
CA GLN A 210 -8.55 17.57 12.66
C GLN A 210 -7.20 18.01 13.22
N VAL A 211 -7.18 18.61 14.41
CA VAL A 211 -5.93 19.03 15.06
C VAL A 211 -5.07 17.81 15.38
N PHE A 212 -5.67 16.77 15.97
CA PHE A 212 -4.96 15.52 16.24
C PHE A 212 -4.53 14.81 14.96
N GLY A 213 -5.36 14.81 13.93
CA GLY A 213 -5.02 14.27 12.61
C GLY A 213 -3.79 14.93 11.99
N ILE A 214 -3.72 16.27 12.02
CA ILE A 214 -2.53 17.02 11.56
C ILE A 214 -1.30 16.65 12.40
N LEU A 215 -1.45 16.58 13.73
CA LEU A 215 -0.35 16.19 14.63
C LEU A 215 0.12 14.75 14.39
N GLN A 216 -0.79 13.81 14.15
CA GLN A 216 -0.49 12.43 13.76
C GLN A 216 0.33 12.40 12.47
N THR A 217 -0.16 13.04 11.40
CA THR A 217 0.54 13.06 10.11
C THR A 217 1.92 13.69 10.26
N ALA A 218 2.04 14.82 10.97
CA ALA A 218 3.33 15.47 11.23
C ALA A 218 4.28 14.59 12.05
N PHE A 219 3.77 13.88 13.07
CA PHE A 219 4.53 12.96 13.91
C PHE A 219 5.10 11.80 13.08
N ILE A 220 4.25 11.15 12.26
CA ILE A 220 4.65 10.06 11.38
C ILE A 220 5.73 10.52 10.40
N PHE A 221 5.52 11.66 9.72
CA PHE A 221 6.49 12.19 8.76
C PHE A 221 7.80 12.61 9.42
N GLY A 222 7.76 13.16 10.63
CA GLY A 222 8.97 13.46 11.43
C GLY A 222 9.82 12.21 11.65
N ILE A 223 9.18 11.08 12.02
CA ILE A 223 9.87 9.79 12.19
C ILE A 223 10.43 9.30 10.85
N VAL A 224 9.65 9.36 9.78
CA VAL A 224 10.07 8.94 8.43
C VAL A 224 11.31 9.69 7.98
N VAL A 225 11.36 11.02 8.17
CA VAL A 225 12.53 11.84 7.79
C VAL A 225 13.78 11.42 8.56
N ILE A 226 13.67 11.23 9.88
CA ILE A 226 14.78 10.83 10.74
C ILE A 226 15.28 9.42 10.36
N LEU A 227 14.37 8.45 10.26
CA LEU A 227 14.72 7.07 9.95
C LEU A 227 15.27 6.93 8.53
N SER A 228 14.74 7.68 7.55
CA SER A 228 15.25 7.65 6.17
C SER A 228 16.70 8.12 6.08
N TYR A 229 17.10 9.08 6.91
CA TYR A 229 18.49 9.50 7.00
C TYR A 229 19.38 8.39 7.57
N VAL A 230 18.96 7.76 8.68
CA VAL A 230 19.71 6.68 9.34
C VAL A 230 19.84 5.45 8.45
N ILE A 231 18.73 5.00 7.86
CA ILE A 231 18.71 3.86 6.95
C ILE A 231 19.45 4.19 5.65
N GLY A 232 19.37 5.41 5.12
CA GLY A 232 20.18 5.85 3.98
C GLY A 232 21.70 5.70 4.21
N MET A 233 22.19 6.03 5.41
CA MET A 233 23.59 5.79 5.80
C MET A 233 23.92 4.29 5.91
N PHE A 234 22.98 3.50 6.42
CA PHE A 234 23.14 2.05 6.52
C PHE A 234 23.19 1.39 5.13
N LEU A 235 22.27 1.75 4.23
CA LEU A 235 22.26 1.32 2.83
C LEU A 235 23.60 1.64 2.15
N PHE A 236 24.09 2.88 2.28
CA PHE A 236 25.38 3.29 1.76
C PHE A 236 26.53 2.40 2.27
N THR A 237 26.50 2.04 3.55
CA THR A 237 27.52 1.19 4.18
C THR A 237 27.52 -0.23 3.61
N ILE A 238 26.34 -0.85 3.49
CA ILE A 238 26.19 -2.21 2.96
C ILE A 238 26.53 -2.28 1.47
N VAL A 239 26.02 -1.35 0.67
CA VAL A 239 26.20 -1.31 -0.78
C VAL A 239 27.65 -1.05 -1.18
N THR A 240 28.40 -0.29 -0.38
CA THR A 240 29.84 -0.04 -0.60
C THR A 240 30.75 -1.11 0.02
N GLY A 241 30.20 -2.15 0.65
CA GLY A 241 30.96 -3.27 1.22
C GLY A 241 31.75 -2.92 2.47
N ARG A 242 31.40 -1.85 3.18
CA ARG A 242 32.00 -1.51 4.48
C ARG A 242 31.57 -2.53 5.53
N GLN A 243 32.48 -2.90 6.43
CA GLN A 243 32.16 -3.88 7.48
C GLN A 243 31.29 -3.27 8.58
N THR A 244 30.23 -3.99 8.97
CA THR A 244 29.37 -3.72 10.12
C THR A 244 29.40 -4.90 11.10
N THR A 245 28.86 -4.73 12.30
CA THR A 245 28.71 -5.84 13.25
C THR A 245 27.84 -6.95 12.67
N LEU A 246 26.76 -6.59 11.96
CA LEU A 246 25.89 -7.54 11.29
C LEU A 246 26.60 -8.23 10.12
N SER A 247 27.38 -7.48 9.32
CA SER A 247 28.16 -8.05 8.22
C SER A 247 29.16 -9.08 8.72
N LYS A 248 29.81 -8.85 9.86
CA LYS A 248 30.72 -9.85 10.47
C LYS A 248 30.01 -11.15 10.85
N LYS A 249 28.77 -11.06 11.37
CA LYS A 249 27.98 -12.23 11.77
C LYS A 249 27.49 -13.04 10.56
N LEU A 250 26.97 -12.39 9.52
CA LEU A 250 26.39 -13.08 8.35
C LEU A 250 27.40 -13.34 7.22
N LYS A 251 28.65 -12.86 7.31
CA LYS A 251 29.69 -13.09 6.29
C LYS A 251 29.87 -14.57 5.95
N LYS A 252 29.76 -15.46 6.94
CA LYS A 252 29.85 -16.92 6.72
C LYS A 252 28.70 -17.40 5.83
N THR A 253 27.47 -16.97 6.12
CA THR A 253 26.28 -17.26 5.32
C THR A 253 26.39 -16.69 3.90
N GLU A 254 26.82 -15.45 3.76
CA GLU A 254 27.07 -14.80 2.46
C GLU A 254 28.10 -15.57 1.62
N THR A 255 29.24 -15.93 2.23
CA THR A 255 30.30 -16.68 1.55
C THR A 255 29.83 -18.09 1.16
N TRP A 256 29.04 -18.73 2.02
CA TRP A 256 28.46 -20.04 1.75
C TRP A 256 27.47 -19.99 0.58
N LEU A 257 26.59 -18.98 0.53
CA LEU A 257 25.69 -18.77 -0.61
C LEU A 257 26.47 -18.59 -1.91
N PHE A 258 27.48 -17.71 -1.95
CA PHE A 258 28.28 -17.50 -3.16
C PHE A 258 28.99 -18.78 -3.63
N ARG A 259 29.42 -19.65 -2.71
CA ARG A 259 30.00 -20.95 -3.05
C ARG A 259 28.99 -21.88 -3.72
N ILE A 260 27.76 -21.99 -3.20
CA ILE A 260 26.73 -22.84 -3.80
C ILE A 260 26.26 -22.28 -5.13
N LEU A 261 26.17 -20.95 -5.25
CA LEU A 261 25.84 -20.27 -6.50
C LEU A 261 26.92 -20.45 -7.58
N HIS A 262 28.13 -20.90 -7.23
CA HIS A 262 29.29 -20.91 -8.13
C HIS A 262 29.54 -19.52 -8.76
N VAL A 263 29.27 -18.45 -8.01
CA VAL A 263 29.41 -17.07 -8.46
C VAL A 263 30.72 -16.50 -7.95
N ASP A 264 31.50 -15.90 -8.85
CA ASP A 264 32.62 -15.05 -8.47
C ASP A 264 32.12 -13.70 -7.95
N SER A 265 32.21 -13.50 -6.63
CA SER A 265 31.82 -12.24 -5.98
C SER A 265 32.67 -11.03 -6.38
N GLN A 266 33.82 -11.24 -7.04
CA GLN A 266 34.70 -10.18 -7.52
C GLN A 266 34.47 -9.83 -8.99
N GLU A 267 33.61 -10.57 -9.71
CA GLU A 267 33.26 -10.26 -11.09
C GLU A 267 32.52 -8.91 -11.15
N ASP A 268 33.04 -7.98 -11.94
CA ASP A 268 32.40 -6.71 -12.23
C ASP A 268 31.66 -6.78 -13.58
N MET A 269 30.33 -6.73 -13.51
CA MET A 269 29.44 -6.98 -14.64
C MET A 269 29.17 -5.69 -15.41
N ASN A 270 29.27 -5.74 -16.74
CA ASN A 270 28.72 -4.65 -17.57
C ASN A 270 27.18 -4.68 -17.56
N TRP A 271 26.56 -3.61 -18.07
CA TRP A 271 25.11 -3.46 -18.05
C TRP A 271 24.34 -4.59 -18.77
N LYS A 272 24.87 -5.15 -19.86
CA LYS A 272 24.21 -6.24 -20.59
C LYS A 272 24.21 -7.53 -19.79
N THR A 273 25.35 -7.85 -19.16
CA THR A 273 25.47 -9.01 -18.29
C THR A 273 24.59 -8.86 -17.05
N TYR A 274 24.58 -7.67 -16.44
CA TYR A 274 23.72 -7.36 -15.30
C TYR A 274 22.24 -7.51 -15.66
N ALA A 275 21.80 -6.93 -16.78
CA ALA A 275 20.42 -7.05 -17.28
C ALA A 275 20.04 -8.50 -17.59
N LEU A 276 20.94 -9.28 -18.20
CA LEU A 276 20.70 -10.71 -18.44
C LEU A 276 20.49 -11.48 -17.14
N CYS A 277 21.27 -11.20 -16.09
CA CYS A 277 21.10 -11.85 -14.80
C CYS A 277 19.75 -11.48 -14.16
N VAL A 278 19.37 -10.19 -14.19
CA VAL A 278 18.05 -9.72 -13.72
C VAL A 278 16.92 -10.45 -14.43
N LEU A 279 16.95 -10.50 -15.77
CA LEU A 279 15.89 -11.12 -16.57
C LEU A 279 15.82 -12.64 -16.37
N ALA A 280 16.96 -13.33 -16.39
CA ALA A 280 17.00 -14.77 -16.19
C ALA A 280 16.47 -15.15 -14.79
N PHE A 281 16.90 -14.42 -13.77
CA PHE A 281 16.44 -14.64 -12.40
C PHE A 281 14.95 -14.36 -12.22
N SER A 282 14.45 -13.25 -12.77
CA SER A 282 13.03 -12.91 -12.69
C SER A 282 12.15 -13.94 -13.43
N LEU A 283 12.58 -14.41 -14.59
CA LEU A 283 11.86 -15.46 -15.32
C LEU A 283 11.78 -16.77 -14.52
N ILE A 284 12.89 -17.18 -13.90
CA ILE A 284 12.92 -18.40 -13.09
C ILE A 284 12.06 -18.26 -11.84
N SER A 285 12.09 -17.11 -11.16
CA SER A 285 11.22 -16.86 -10.01
C SER A 285 9.74 -16.87 -10.40
N PHE A 286 9.37 -16.29 -11.55
CA PHE A 286 8.00 -16.34 -12.08
C PHE A 286 7.51 -17.76 -12.30
N LEU A 287 8.30 -18.58 -13.00
CA LEU A 287 7.95 -19.97 -13.26
C LEU A 287 7.83 -20.76 -11.94
N PHE A 288 8.75 -20.53 -11.00
CA PHE A 288 8.69 -21.12 -9.66
C PHE A 288 7.37 -20.80 -8.95
N THR A 289 6.98 -19.52 -8.91
CA THR A 289 5.70 -19.08 -8.32
C THR A 289 4.51 -19.71 -9.04
N TYR A 290 4.46 -19.65 -10.38
CA TYR A 290 3.36 -20.20 -11.17
C TYR A 290 3.14 -21.70 -10.89
N PHE A 291 4.21 -22.51 -10.92
CA PHE A 291 4.08 -23.95 -10.70
C PHE A 291 3.67 -24.29 -9.28
N LEU A 292 4.17 -23.59 -8.26
CA LEU A 292 3.73 -23.81 -6.88
C LEU A 292 2.25 -23.50 -6.68
N LEU A 293 1.74 -22.40 -7.26
CA LEU A 293 0.32 -22.07 -7.19
C LEU A 293 -0.56 -23.13 -7.88
N ARG A 294 -0.10 -23.66 -9.02
CA ARG A 294 -0.78 -24.76 -9.73
C ARG A 294 -0.75 -26.09 -8.99
N LEU A 295 0.25 -26.29 -8.15
CA LEU A 295 0.41 -27.50 -7.33
C LEU A 295 -0.15 -27.36 -5.91
N GLN A 296 -0.66 -26.18 -5.52
CA GLN A 296 -1.15 -25.86 -4.18
C GLN A 296 -2.01 -26.97 -3.56
N GLY A 297 -2.94 -27.55 -4.31
CA GLY A 297 -3.86 -28.58 -3.79
C GLY A 297 -3.16 -29.85 -3.27
N PHE A 298 -1.91 -30.09 -3.65
CA PHE A 298 -1.12 -31.26 -3.22
C PHE A 298 -0.04 -30.92 -2.18
N LEU A 299 0.14 -29.63 -1.87
CA LEU A 299 1.21 -29.15 -1.00
C LEU A 299 0.74 -29.09 0.48
N PRO A 300 1.67 -29.22 1.45
CA PRO A 300 1.34 -29.13 2.88
C PRO A 300 0.97 -27.69 3.31
N PHE A 301 0.61 -27.52 4.59
CA PHE A 301 0.14 -26.23 5.15
C PHE A 301 -1.07 -25.65 4.41
N ASN A 302 -2.05 -26.52 4.15
CA ASN A 302 -3.34 -26.20 3.57
C ASN A 302 -4.47 -26.70 4.49
N PRO A 303 -4.66 -26.10 5.69
CA PRO A 303 -5.60 -26.61 6.68
C PRO A 303 -7.07 -26.55 6.20
N GLN A 304 -7.36 -25.69 5.24
CA GLN A 304 -8.68 -25.54 4.63
C GLN A 304 -8.94 -26.50 3.47
N GLY A 305 -7.93 -27.23 2.98
CA GLY A 305 -8.07 -28.12 1.84
C GLY A 305 -8.37 -27.40 0.51
N LEU A 306 -7.84 -26.18 0.33
CA LEU A 306 -8.05 -25.37 -0.88
C LEU A 306 -7.51 -26.08 -2.13
N ALA A 307 -8.23 -25.95 -3.24
CA ALA A 307 -7.84 -26.52 -4.53
C ALA A 307 -6.62 -25.79 -5.14
N SER A 308 -6.11 -26.35 -6.24
CA SER A 308 -5.08 -25.68 -7.05
C SER A 308 -5.61 -24.39 -7.69
N VAL A 309 -4.84 -23.31 -7.60
CA VAL A 309 -5.21 -21.98 -8.13
C VAL A 309 -5.38 -22.03 -9.65
N PRO A 310 -6.50 -21.56 -10.24
CA PRO A 310 -6.74 -21.57 -11.70
C PRO A 310 -5.57 -21.03 -12.54
N ALA A 311 -5.43 -21.51 -13.78
CA ALA A 311 -4.22 -21.25 -14.58
C ALA A 311 -4.01 -19.78 -14.95
N ASP A 312 -5.09 -19.08 -15.26
CA ASP A 312 -5.15 -17.65 -15.54
C ASP A 312 -4.88 -16.80 -14.29
N VAL A 313 -5.50 -17.14 -13.16
CA VAL A 313 -5.23 -16.50 -11.86
C VAL A 313 -3.78 -16.71 -11.45
N ALA A 314 -3.28 -17.95 -11.50
CA ALA A 314 -1.89 -18.28 -11.14
C ALA A 314 -0.86 -17.55 -12.02
N LEU A 315 -1.15 -17.40 -13.33
CA LEU A 315 -0.30 -16.62 -14.24
C LEU A 315 -0.29 -15.15 -13.84
N SER A 316 -1.47 -14.56 -13.63
CA SER A 316 -1.60 -13.16 -13.24
C SER A 316 -0.89 -12.89 -11.92
N THR A 317 -1.13 -13.72 -10.90
CA THR A 317 -0.49 -13.62 -9.58
C THR A 317 1.03 -13.78 -9.68
N ALA A 318 1.53 -14.74 -10.46
CA ALA A 318 2.97 -14.93 -10.62
C ALA A 318 3.66 -13.70 -11.23
N VAL A 319 3.10 -13.15 -12.30
CA VAL A 319 3.61 -11.92 -12.92
C VAL A 319 3.50 -10.76 -11.94
N SER A 320 2.32 -10.55 -11.38
CA SER A 320 2.01 -9.50 -10.42
C SER A 320 3.01 -9.42 -9.25
N PHE A 321 3.28 -10.55 -8.58
CA PHE A 321 4.20 -10.58 -7.45
C PHE A 321 5.66 -10.41 -7.88
N GLY A 322 6.11 -11.05 -8.96
CA GLY A 322 7.51 -10.88 -9.38
C GLY A 322 7.78 -9.56 -10.14
N THR A 323 6.74 -8.82 -10.58
CA THR A 323 6.86 -7.42 -11.02
C THR A 323 6.80 -6.43 -9.87
N ASN A 324 6.71 -6.90 -8.61
CA ASN A 324 6.58 -6.07 -7.42
C ASN A 324 5.31 -5.20 -7.44
N THR A 325 4.24 -5.70 -8.07
CA THR A 325 2.95 -5.00 -8.19
C THR A 325 1.93 -5.58 -7.23
N ASN A 326 1.90 -6.90 -7.09
CA ASN A 326 0.97 -7.62 -6.23
C ASN A 326 -0.51 -7.23 -6.40
N TRP A 327 -0.91 -6.88 -7.62
CA TRP A 327 -2.30 -6.95 -8.07
C TRP A 327 -2.94 -8.30 -7.75
N GLN A 328 -4.12 -8.27 -7.16
CA GLN A 328 -4.88 -9.44 -6.73
C GLN A 328 -6.22 -9.50 -7.48
N VAL A 329 -6.42 -10.58 -8.25
CA VAL A 329 -7.70 -10.92 -8.90
C VAL A 329 -8.46 -12.01 -8.12
N TYR A 330 -8.13 -12.16 -6.84
CA TYR A 330 -8.57 -13.24 -5.98
C TYR A 330 -8.72 -12.75 -4.55
N SER A 331 -9.59 -13.41 -3.78
CA SER A 331 -9.63 -13.27 -2.31
C SER A 331 -8.62 -14.23 -1.68
N GLY A 332 -7.73 -13.70 -0.84
CA GLY A 332 -6.61 -14.45 -0.27
C GLY A 332 -7.05 -15.59 0.65
N GLU A 333 -8.02 -15.33 1.52
CA GLU A 333 -8.59 -16.29 2.47
C GLU A 333 -9.30 -17.48 1.81
N GLN A 334 -9.83 -17.30 0.59
CA GLN A 334 -10.52 -18.37 -0.16
C GLN A 334 -9.64 -19.07 -1.19
N THR A 335 -8.57 -18.42 -1.67
CA THR A 335 -7.82 -18.91 -2.83
C THR A 335 -6.44 -19.46 -2.45
N MET A 336 -5.77 -18.86 -1.46
CA MET A 336 -4.36 -19.14 -1.19
C MET A 336 -4.19 -19.95 0.10
N SER A 337 -3.48 -21.09 -0.02
CA SER A 337 -3.04 -21.86 1.16
C SER A 337 -1.95 -21.11 1.94
N TYR A 338 -1.69 -21.52 3.18
CA TYR A 338 -0.62 -20.89 3.97
C TYR A 338 0.75 -21.11 3.33
N LEU A 339 1.00 -22.28 2.76
CA LEU A 339 2.26 -22.49 2.04
C LEU A 339 2.37 -21.59 0.81
N SER A 340 1.27 -21.35 0.08
CA SER A 340 1.28 -20.43 -1.08
C SER A 340 1.56 -18.98 -0.65
N GLN A 341 0.97 -18.55 0.45
CA GLN A 341 1.26 -17.22 1.02
C GLN A 341 2.74 -17.11 1.42
N MET A 342 3.31 -18.15 2.04
CA MET A 342 4.70 -18.11 2.52
C MET A 342 5.75 -18.34 1.41
N LEU A 343 5.67 -19.46 0.68
CA LEU A 343 6.78 -19.98 -0.12
C LEU A 343 6.89 -19.37 -1.52
N PRO A 344 5.80 -19.19 -2.30
CA PRO A 344 5.86 -18.46 -3.55
C PRO A 344 5.51 -16.96 -3.43
N LEU A 345 4.58 -16.52 -2.56
CA LEU A 345 4.15 -15.11 -2.51
C LEU A 345 5.06 -14.24 -1.64
N ALA A 346 5.26 -14.56 -0.36
CA ALA A 346 6.17 -13.81 0.50
C ALA A 346 7.63 -13.88 0.00
N PHE A 347 8.05 -15.00 -0.57
CA PHE A 347 9.31 -15.11 -1.31
C PHE A 347 9.44 -14.03 -2.39
N GLN A 348 8.43 -13.88 -3.25
CA GLN A 348 8.47 -12.85 -4.29
C GLN A 348 8.54 -11.46 -3.67
N ASN A 349 7.79 -11.18 -2.60
CA ASN A 349 7.85 -9.87 -1.92
C ASN A 349 9.28 -9.49 -1.50
N PHE A 350 10.12 -10.43 -1.08
CA PHE A 350 11.53 -10.13 -0.79
C PHE A 350 12.34 -9.90 -2.07
N ILE A 351 12.09 -10.72 -3.08
CA ILE A 351 12.94 -10.84 -4.25
C ILE A 351 12.66 -9.77 -5.30
N SER A 352 11.39 -9.51 -5.61
CA SER A 352 10.96 -8.44 -6.51
C SER A 352 11.46 -7.07 -6.02
N THR A 353 11.38 -6.84 -4.71
CA THR A 353 11.94 -5.68 -4.01
C THR A 353 13.45 -5.63 -4.19
N ALA A 354 14.14 -6.73 -3.87
CA ALA A 354 15.60 -6.78 -3.94
C ALA A 354 16.14 -6.57 -5.37
N VAL A 355 15.41 -7.03 -6.39
CA VAL A 355 15.73 -6.75 -7.81
C VAL A 355 15.63 -5.24 -8.10
N GLY A 356 14.53 -4.59 -7.70
CA GLY A 356 14.35 -3.14 -7.89
C GLY A 356 15.45 -2.33 -7.21
N MET A 357 15.76 -2.67 -5.95
CA MET A 357 16.86 -2.07 -5.19
C MET A 357 18.22 -2.32 -5.84
N ALA A 358 18.50 -3.52 -6.35
CA ALA A 358 19.77 -3.84 -7.00
C ALA A 358 19.97 -3.03 -8.29
N VAL A 359 18.92 -2.89 -9.13
CA VAL A 359 18.96 -2.05 -10.32
C VAL A 359 19.22 -0.58 -9.98
N ALA A 360 18.54 -0.05 -8.95
CA ALA A 360 18.77 1.31 -8.47
C ALA A 360 20.20 1.51 -7.95
N VAL A 361 20.74 0.54 -7.22
CA VAL A 361 22.14 0.54 -6.78
C VAL A 361 23.11 0.55 -7.97
N ALA A 362 22.88 -0.29 -8.99
CA ALA A 362 23.70 -0.32 -10.21
C ALA A 362 23.68 1.02 -10.94
N LEU A 363 22.50 1.66 -11.05
CA LEU A 363 22.34 2.99 -11.61
C LEU A 363 23.09 4.06 -10.79
N ILE A 364 22.91 4.08 -9.47
CA ILE A 364 23.59 5.04 -8.59
C ILE A 364 25.11 4.87 -8.70
N ARG A 365 25.61 3.63 -8.71
CA ARG A 365 27.05 3.35 -8.93
C ARG A 365 27.52 3.93 -10.27
N ALA A 366 26.78 3.71 -11.35
CA ALA A 366 27.12 4.26 -12.65
C ALA A 366 27.18 5.79 -12.64
N ILE A 367 26.18 6.46 -12.06
CA ILE A 367 26.09 7.91 -12.01
C ILE A 367 27.26 8.51 -11.22
N THR A 368 27.56 7.96 -10.04
CA THR A 368 28.55 8.53 -9.11
C THR A 368 29.99 8.10 -9.41
N LYS A 369 30.19 7.08 -10.25
CA LYS A 369 31.52 6.60 -10.67
C LYS A 369 32.32 7.73 -11.33
N ARG A 370 33.56 7.95 -10.87
CA ARG A 370 34.45 9.00 -11.39
C ARG A 370 35.47 8.52 -12.44
N LYS A 371 35.85 7.24 -12.41
CA LYS A 371 36.75 6.63 -13.40
C LYS A 371 35.92 5.97 -14.50
N LYS A 372 36.35 6.12 -15.76
CA LYS A 372 35.72 5.41 -16.89
C LYS A 372 35.91 3.91 -16.73
N ASP A 373 34.81 3.18 -16.67
CA ASP A 373 34.82 1.73 -16.54
C ASP A 373 33.41 1.19 -16.87
N LYS A 374 33.36 -0.03 -17.41
CA LYS A 374 32.13 -0.67 -17.90
C LYS A 374 31.32 -1.35 -16.81
N GLY A 375 31.93 -1.60 -15.65
CA GLY A 375 31.34 -2.36 -14.56
C GLY A 375 30.20 -1.64 -13.81
N LEU A 376 29.17 -2.37 -13.40
CA LEU A 376 28.07 -1.89 -12.55
C LEU A 376 28.07 -2.56 -11.17
N GLY A 377 29.07 -3.39 -10.88
CA GLY A 377 29.10 -4.32 -9.75
C GLY A 377 28.56 -5.70 -10.14
N ASN A 378 28.00 -6.42 -9.17
CA ASN A 378 27.60 -7.81 -9.34
C ASN A 378 26.17 -8.03 -8.84
N PHE A 379 25.27 -8.42 -9.73
CA PHE A 379 23.86 -8.60 -9.42
C PHE A 379 23.61 -9.59 -8.26
N TRP A 380 24.33 -10.72 -8.24
CA TRP A 380 24.17 -11.75 -7.22
C TRP A 380 24.64 -11.26 -5.85
N VAL A 381 25.68 -10.44 -5.81
CA VAL A 381 26.17 -9.83 -4.56
C VAL A 381 25.16 -8.80 -4.06
N ASP A 382 24.62 -7.96 -4.96
CA ASP A 382 23.66 -6.93 -4.61
C ASP A 382 22.39 -7.54 -4.01
N ILE A 383 21.75 -8.47 -4.72
CA ILE A 383 20.51 -9.09 -4.26
C ILE A 383 20.72 -9.84 -2.94
N THR A 384 21.84 -10.56 -2.79
CA THR A 384 22.16 -11.29 -1.56
C THR A 384 22.32 -10.36 -0.38
N ARG A 385 23.01 -9.24 -0.56
CA ARG A 385 23.21 -8.28 0.51
C ARG A 385 21.92 -7.56 0.88
N ILE A 386 21.11 -7.21 -0.10
CA ILE A 386 19.82 -6.55 0.13
C ILE A 386 18.91 -7.46 0.96
N VAL A 387 18.75 -8.73 0.56
CA VAL A 387 17.89 -9.67 1.28
C VAL A 387 18.41 -9.93 2.70
N LEU A 388 19.69 -10.28 2.85
CA LEU A 388 20.23 -10.72 4.15
C LEU A 388 20.48 -9.59 5.15
N TYR A 389 20.96 -8.44 4.68
CA TYR A 389 21.41 -7.36 5.57
C TYR A 389 20.38 -6.25 5.77
N ILE A 390 19.41 -6.12 4.85
CA ILE A 390 18.44 -5.02 4.87
C ILE A 390 17.04 -5.58 5.12
N LEU A 391 16.52 -6.40 4.20
CA LEU A 391 15.11 -6.81 4.24
C LEU A 391 14.80 -7.73 5.44
N ILE A 392 15.47 -8.89 5.54
CA ILE A 392 15.16 -9.87 6.60
C ILE A 392 15.28 -9.27 8.02
N PRO A 393 16.35 -8.54 8.39
CA PRO A 393 16.48 -8.01 9.74
C PRO A 393 15.37 -7.01 10.10
N ILE A 394 15.01 -6.11 9.18
CA ILE A 394 13.95 -5.13 9.42
C ILE A 394 12.59 -5.85 9.49
N CYS A 395 12.33 -6.81 8.60
CA CYS A 395 11.08 -7.57 8.59
C CYS A 395 10.89 -8.41 9.85
N ILE A 396 11.93 -9.03 10.42
CA ILE A 396 11.81 -9.76 11.70
C ILE A 396 11.33 -8.83 12.81
N ILE A 397 11.91 -7.62 12.90
CA ILE A 397 11.54 -6.64 13.93
C ILE A 397 10.11 -6.16 13.71
N ALA A 398 9.77 -5.78 12.47
CA ALA A 398 8.45 -5.29 12.12
C ALA A 398 7.36 -6.36 12.33
N ALA A 399 7.60 -7.61 11.91
CA ALA A 399 6.64 -8.70 12.07
C ALA A 399 6.36 -9.00 13.55
N LEU A 400 7.40 -9.07 14.39
CA LEU A 400 7.21 -9.28 15.83
C LEU A 400 6.49 -8.11 16.51
N PHE A 401 6.76 -6.88 16.05
CA PHE A 401 5.99 -5.72 16.48
C PHE A 401 4.51 -5.86 16.07
N PHE A 402 4.21 -6.20 14.82
CA PHE A 402 2.83 -6.41 14.37
C PHE A 402 2.12 -7.52 15.15
N VAL A 403 2.78 -8.63 15.44
CA VAL A 403 2.21 -9.68 16.32
C VAL A 403 1.88 -9.13 17.70
N SER A 404 2.77 -8.35 18.31
CA SER A 404 2.52 -7.74 19.63
C SER A 404 1.28 -6.85 19.65
N GLN A 405 0.90 -6.30 18.49
CA GLN A 405 -0.25 -5.43 18.31
C GLN A 405 -1.53 -6.15 17.86
N GLY A 406 -1.48 -7.46 17.61
CA GLY A 406 -2.68 -8.27 17.30
C GLY A 406 -2.70 -8.93 15.92
N VAL A 407 -1.70 -8.71 15.07
CA VAL A 407 -1.60 -9.35 13.75
C VAL A 407 -1.30 -10.86 13.93
N PRO A 408 -2.11 -11.78 13.41
CA PRO A 408 -1.90 -13.21 13.59
C PRO A 408 -0.57 -13.70 12.99
N GLN A 409 0.03 -14.68 13.66
CA GLN A 409 1.19 -15.42 13.16
C GLN A 409 1.14 -16.85 13.70
N THR A 410 0.40 -17.70 13.01
CA THR A 410 0.16 -19.10 13.41
C THR A 410 0.08 -20.02 12.19
N PHE A 411 0.28 -21.31 12.41
CA PHE A 411 0.00 -22.36 11.42
C PHE A 411 -1.28 -23.14 11.73
N ASN A 412 -2.02 -22.74 12.77
CA ASN A 412 -3.33 -23.29 13.09
C ASN A 412 -4.35 -22.93 11.99
N GLY A 413 -5.34 -23.80 11.77
CA GLY A 413 -6.43 -23.53 10.83
C GLY A 413 -7.39 -22.44 11.31
N PRO A 414 -8.37 -22.07 10.48
CA PRO A 414 -9.38 -21.06 10.83
C PRO A 414 -10.10 -21.36 12.14
N ILE A 415 -10.40 -20.29 12.89
CA ILE A 415 -11.07 -20.39 14.19
C ILE A 415 -12.58 -20.52 13.93
N GLN A 416 -13.18 -21.53 14.54
CA GLN A 416 -14.63 -21.73 14.54
C GLN A 416 -15.22 -20.95 15.72
N VAL A 417 -16.15 -20.04 15.43
CA VAL A 417 -16.76 -19.16 16.43
C VAL A 417 -18.27 -19.40 16.47
N THR A 418 -18.80 -19.52 17.68
CA THR A 418 -20.24 -19.36 17.94
C THR A 418 -20.46 -17.93 18.42
N THR A 419 -21.01 -17.06 17.58
CA THR A 419 -21.12 -15.62 17.88
C THR A 419 -21.96 -15.37 19.13
N LEU A 420 -21.89 -14.16 19.69
CA LEU A 420 -22.61 -13.82 20.91
C LEU A 420 -24.15 -13.97 20.77
N GLU A 421 -24.71 -13.76 19.58
CA GLU A 421 -26.13 -14.00 19.28
C GLU A 421 -26.45 -15.47 18.94
N GLY A 422 -25.48 -16.39 19.02
CA GLY A 422 -25.64 -17.81 18.72
C GLY A 422 -25.48 -18.19 17.24
N GLY A 423 -24.99 -17.27 16.40
CA GLY A 423 -24.65 -17.53 15.01
C GLY A 423 -23.31 -18.27 14.86
N HIS A 424 -22.89 -18.50 13.61
CA HIS A 424 -21.60 -19.12 13.30
C HIS A 424 -20.74 -18.20 12.44
N GLN A 425 -19.46 -18.06 12.80
CA GLN A 425 -18.48 -17.30 12.03
C GLN A 425 -17.19 -18.12 11.92
N VAL A 426 -16.57 -18.14 10.74
CA VAL A 426 -15.26 -18.75 10.50
C VAL A 426 -14.25 -17.63 10.33
N ILE A 427 -13.28 -17.55 11.24
CA ILE A 427 -12.28 -16.48 11.25
C ILE A 427 -10.97 -17.01 10.68
N PRO A 428 -10.50 -16.54 9.50
CA PRO A 428 -9.26 -17.01 8.93
C PRO A 428 -8.06 -16.41 9.67
N VAL A 429 -7.13 -17.28 10.07
CA VAL A 429 -5.83 -16.91 10.63
C VAL A 429 -4.71 -17.46 9.73
N GLY A 430 -3.46 -17.21 10.09
CA GLY A 430 -2.30 -17.72 9.36
C GLY A 430 -1.01 -16.99 9.73
N PRO A 431 0.07 -17.19 8.95
CA PRO A 431 1.35 -16.50 9.13
C PRO A 431 1.33 -15.07 8.56
N VAL A 432 0.36 -14.25 8.99
CA VAL A 432 0.04 -12.94 8.41
C VAL A 432 1.15 -11.92 8.67
N ALA A 433 1.60 -11.77 9.92
CA ALA A 433 2.55 -10.73 10.32
C ALA A 433 3.88 -10.77 9.55
N SER A 434 4.35 -11.98 9.26
CA SER A 434 5.59 -12.17 8.49
C SER A 434 5.48 -11.63 7.07
N GLN A 435 4.33 -11.80 6.42
CA GLN A 435 4.05 -11.30 5.08
C GLN A 435 3.75 -9.79 5.11
N GLU A 436 3.02 -9.32 6.13
CA GLU A 436 2.72 -7.89 6.34
C GLU A 436 4.00 -7.05 6.41
N ALA A 437 5.00 -7.52 7.16
CA ALA A 437 6.25 -6.80 7.31
C ALA A 437 7.01 -6.59 5.99
N ILE A 438 7.07 -7.59 5.11
CA ILE A 438 7.75 -7.44 3.82
C ILE A 438 6.88 -6.76 2.77
N LYS A 439 5.56 -6.93 2.81
CA LYS A 439 4.69 -6.28 1.84
C LYS A 439 4.78 -4.75 1.95
N GLU A 440 4.85 -4.23 3.18
CA GLU A 440 4.97 -2.79 3.44
C GLU A 440 6.41 -2.29 3.21
N LEU A 441 7.42 -2.92 3.82
CA LEU A 441 8.82 -2.49 3.70
C LEU A 441 9.32 -2.51 2.26
N GLY A 442 8.97 -3.57 1.52
CA GLY A 442 9.42 -3.77 0.14
C GLY A 442 8.58 -3.04 -0.90
N THR A 443 7.57 -2.26 -0.46
CA THR A 443 6.59 -1.61 -1.33
C THR A 443 5.99 -2.59 -2.33
N ASN A 444 5.46 -3.70 -1.82
CA ASN A 444 4.84 -4.76 -2.64
C ASN A 444 3.32 -4.72 -2.59
N GLY A 445 2.74 -4.49 -1.40
CA GLY A 445 1.30 -4.26 -1.22
C GLY A 445 0.35 -5.45 -1.37
N GLY A 446 0.83 -6.67 -1.64
CA GLY A 446 -0.04 -7.85 -1.71
C GLY A 446 -0.53 -8.31 -0.35
N GLY A 447 -1.83 -8.12 -0.08
CA GLY A 447 -2.47 -8.47 1.19
C GLY A 447 -2.61 -9.98 1.38
N PHE A 448 -2.58 -10.42 2.64
CA PHE A 448 -2.91 -11.81 2.98
C PHE A 448 -4.40 -12.08 2.75
N PHE A 449 -5.25 -11.11 3.06
CA PHE A 449 -6.69 -11.12 2.86
C PHE A 449 -7.11 -10.17 1.71
N ASN A 450 -8.33 -10.34 1.22
CA ASN A 450 -8.88 -9.50 0.15
C ASN A 450 -8.94 -8.00 0.54
N ALA A 451 -9.34 -7.71 1.79
CA ALA A 451 -9.37 -6.34 2.31
C ALA A 451 -7.98 -5.74 2.60
N ASN A 452 -6.89 -6.50 2.44
CA ASN A 452 -5.52 -6.02 2.57
C ASN A 452 -5.28 -5.28 3.91
N SER A 453 -4.55 -4.16 3.93
CA SER A 453 -4.28 -3.36 5.13
C SER A 453 -5.51 -2.69 5.76
N ALA A 454 -6.72 -2.85 5.19
CA ALA A 454 -7.96 -2.51 5.89
C ALA A 454 -8.40 -3.65 6.82
N HIS A 455 -8.00 -4.88 6.51
CA HIS A 455 -8.34 -6.06 7.29
C HIS A 455 -7.81 -5.95 8.73
N PRO A 456 -8.62 -6.19 9.77
CA PRO A 456 -8.15 -6.08 11.15
C PRO A 456 -7.00 -6.98 11.55
N PHE A 457 -6.85 -8.12 10.90
CA PHE A 457 -5.69 -8.98 11.09
C PHE A 457 -4.44 -8.60 10.31
N GLU A 458 -4.49 -7.63 9.40
CA GLU A 458 -3.28 -7.07 8.77
C GLU A 458 -2.89 -5.75 9.44
N ASN A 459 -3.89 -4.94 9.82
CA ASN A 459 -3.70 -3.65 10.47
C ASN A 459 -4.73 -3.45 11.61
N PRO A 460 -4.42 -3.92 12.83
CA PRO A 460 -5.38 -3.96 13.93
C PRO A 460 -5.73 -2.58 14.49
N ASN A 461 -4.78 -1.64 14.53
CA ASN A 461 -4.92 -0.40 15.29
C ASN A 461 -4.15 0.80 14.68
N PRO A 462 -4.39 2.04 15.16
CA PRO A 462 -3.67 3.23 14.69
C PRO A 462 -2.14 3.16 14.76
N VAL A 463 -1.58 2.45 15.74
CA VAL A 463 -0.12 2.33 15.89
C VAL A 463 0.46 1.44 14.79
N THR A 464 -0.18 0.31 14.48
CA THR A 464 0.23 -0.52 13.34
C THR A 464 0.09 0.25 12.04
N ASN A 465 -0.98 1.03 11.86
CA ASN A 465 -1.17 1.87 10.69
C ASN A 465 -0.05 2.89 10.52
N ALA A 466 0.35 3.59 11.60
CA ALA A 466 1.47 4.51 11.59
C ALA A 466 2.79 3.81 11.23
N VAL A 467 3.04 2.62 11.77
CA VAL A 467 4.26 1.83 11.47
C VAL A 467 4.26 1.33 10.02
N GLN A 468 3.13 0.90 9.47
CA GLN A 468 3.00 0.54 8.05
C GLN A 468 3.34 1.74 7.16
N ILE A 469 2.78 2.93 7.44
CA ILE A 469 3.11 4.19 6.74
C ILE A 469 4.61 4.50 6.81
N ILE A 470 5.25 4.25 7.96
CA ILE A 470 6.70 4.42 8.11
C ILE A 470 7.46 3.43 7.21
N LEU A 471 7.08 2.14 7.23
CA LEU A 471 7.75 1.09 6.43
C LEU A 471 7.63 1.35 4.93
N LEU A 472 6.44 1.76 4.46
CA LEU A 472 6.14 2.14 3.07
C LEU A 472 7.17 3.14 2.52
N MET A 473 7.43 4.22 3.29
CA MET A 473 8.28 5.32 2.83
C MET A 473 9.77 5.12 3.16
N LEU A 474 10.10 4.17 4.04
CA LEU A 474 11.45 4.04 4.61
C LEU A 474 12.52 3.82 3.57
N LEU A 475 12.41 2.76 2.76
CA LEU A 475 13.41 2.44 1.75
C LEU A 475 13.43 3.46 0.61
N PRO A 476 12.29 3.82 -0.03
CA PRO A 476 12.30 4.80 -1.12
C PRO A 476 13.00 6.11 -0.79
N LEU A 477 12.71 6.71 0.36
CA LEU A 477 13.33 7.97 0.78
C LEU A 477 14.80 7.78 1.20
N SER A 478 15.14 6.64 1.79
CA SER A 478 16.54 6.31 2.14
C SER A 478 17.46 6.23 0.92
N PHE A 479 16.94 5.83 -0.25
CA PHE A 479 17.72 5.79 -1.50
C PHE A 479 18.20 7.18 -1.93
N LEU A 480 17.40 8.23 -1.70
CA LEU A 480 17.78 9.62 -2.03
C LEU A 480 18.97 10.07 -1.18
N ILE A 481 18.98 9.73 0.11
CA ILE A 481 20.09 10.01 1.01
C ILE A 481 21.33 9.19 0.63
N MET A 482 21.16 7.88 0.37
CA MET A 482 22.24 7.01 -0.09
C MET A 482 22.89 7.56 -1.37
N PHE A 483 22.08 8.03 -2.34
CA PHE A 483 22.57 8.65 -3.56
C PHE A 483 23.46 9.86 -3.26
N GLY A 484 23.01 10.80 -2.40
CA GLY A 484 23.81 11.97 -2.00
C GLY A 484 25.16 11.59 -1.37
N LEU A 485 25.18 10.54 -0.54
CA LEU A 485 26.39 10.01 0.09
C LEU A 485 27.33 9.38 -0.95
N MET A 486 26.80 8.58 -1.89
CA MET A 486 27.59 7.97 -2.97
C MET A 486 28.14 9.02 -3.94
N ALA A 487 27.40 10.10 -4.20
CA ALA A 487 27.84 11.22 -5.01
C ALA A 487 28.95 12.06 -4.35
N ARG A 488 29.19 11.85 -3.04
CA ARG A 488 30.02 12.68 -2.15
C ARG A 488 29.56 14.14 -2.09
N GLN A 489 28.27 14.36 -2.31
CA GLN A 489 27.62 15.66 -2.30
C GLN A 489 26.22 15.48 -1.74
N LEU A 490 26.09 15.47 -0.40
CA LEU A 490 24.83 15.16 0.28
C LEU A 490 23.66 16.06 -0.20
N LYS A 491 23.95 17.31 -0.54
CA LYS A 491 22.97 18.27 -1.08
C LYS A 491 22.21 17.74 -2.30
N GLN A 492 22.84 16.95 -3.16
CA GLN A 492 22.18 16.34 -4.32
C GLN A 492 21.04 15.41 -3.88
N GLY A 493 21.29 14.56 -2.89
CA GLY A 493 20.25 13.70 -2.32
C GLY A 493 19.18 14.49 -1.57
N VAL A 494 19.58 15.52 -0.80
CA VAL A 494 18.66 16.35 -0.01
C VAL A 494 17.71 17.16 -0.89
N VAL A 495 18.16 17.71 -2.01
CA VAL A 495 17.26 18.43 -2.94
C VAL A 495 16.18 17.50 -3.49
N LEU A 496 16.55 16.30 -3.93
CA LEU A 496 15.60 15.30 -4.41
C LEU A 496 14.62 14.87 -3.31
N PHE A 497 15.13 14.68 -2.10
CA PHE A 497 14.32 14.35 -0.92
C PHE A 497 13.28 15.44 -0.63
N ILE A 498 13.70 16.71 -0.66
CA ILE A 498 12.80 17.86 -0.41
C ILE A 498 11.73 17.95 -1.51
N VAL A 499 12.10 17.77 -2.78
CA VAL A 499 11.14 17.79 -3.90
C VAL A 499 10.05 16.74 -3.67
N VAL A 500 10.43 15.49 -3.43
CA VAL A 500 9.46 14.41 -3.15
C VAL A 500 8.60 14.72 -1.92
N LEU A 501 9.22 15.20 -0.84
CA LEU A 501 8.50 15.51 0.40
C LEU A 501 7.44 16.59 0.19
N ILE A 502 7.73 17.62 -0.61
CA ILE A 502 6.75 18.67 -0.96
C ILE A 502 5.55 18.07 -1.68
N PHE A 503 5.77 17.21 -2.67
CA PHE A 503 4.67 16.56 -3.38
C PHE A 503 3.84 15.64 -2.46
N LEU A 504 4.48 14.85 -1.59
CA LEU A 504 3.77 14.01 -0.62
C LEU A 504 2.90 14.84 0.33
N VAL A 505 3.45 15.89 0.92
CA VAL A 505 2.71 16.75 1.86
C VAL A 505 1.54 17.46 1.15
N ALA A 506 1.77 17.97 -0.06
CA ALA A 506 0.70 18.59 -0.85
C ALA A 506 -0.40 17.59 -1.21
N ALA A 507 -0.03 16.37 -1.63
CA ALA A 507 -0.98 15.32 -1.95
C ALA A 507 -1.81 14.90 -0.73
N ILE A 508 -1.19 14.73 0.44
CA ILE A 508 -1.91 14.41 1.69
C ILE A 508 -2.85 15.55 2.06
N ALA A 509 -2.41 16.80 1.99
CA ALA A 509 -3.23 17.94 2.34
C ALA A 509 -4.49 18.03 1.47
N VAL A 510 -4.35 17.90 0.14
CA VAL A 510 -5.49 17.94 -0.79
C VAL A 510 -6.41 16.73 -0.58
N THR A 511 -5.85 15.51 -0.53
CA THR A 511 -6.65 14.28 -0.33
C THR A 511 -7.44 14.34 0.97
N THR A 512 -6.81 14.80 2.06
CA THR A 512 -7.45 14.92 3.36
C THR A 512 -8.52 16.00 3.38
N TYR A 513 -8.26 17.14 2.75
CA TYR A 513 -9.23 18.23 2.65
C TYR A 513 -10.52 17.77 1.94
N GLU A 514 -10.38 17.08 0.81
CA GLU A 514 -11.50 16.55 0.03
C GLU A 514 -12.26 15.47 0.81
N GLU A 515 -11.56 14.48 1.39
CA GLU A 515 -12.21 13.42 2.19
C GLU A 515 -12.89 13.97 3.45
N GLN A 516 -12.32 14.98 4.10
CA GLN A 516 -12.93 15.62 5.27
C GLN A 516 -14.18 16.42 4.89
N GLY A 517 -14.28 16.89 3.64
CA GLY A 517 -15.48 17.56 3.10
C GLY A 517 -16.69 16.64 2.95
N GLY A 518 -16.47 15.32 2.88
CA GLY A 518 -17.53 14.31 2.84
C GLY A 518 -18.28 14.25 1.50
N ASN A 519 -19.41 13.53 1.50
CA ASN A 519 -20.32 13.47 0.37
C ASN A 519 -21.55 14.37 0.63
N ARG A 520 -21.66 15.48 -0.11
CA ARG A 520 -22.76 16.45 0.04
C ARG A 520 -24.15 15.82 -0.11
N SER A 521 -24.30 14.80 -0.95
CA SER A 521 -25.58 14.11 -1.14
C SER A 521 -26.03 13.36 0.12
N LEU A 522 -25.12 12.93 0.98
CA LEU A 522 -25.46 12.29 2.26
C LEU A 522 -25.88 13.30 3.32
N ASN A 523 -25.31 14.51 3.32
CA ASN A 523 -25.76 15.59 4.21
C ASN A 523 -27.25 15.92 3.96
N LEU A 524 -27.70 15.87 2.71
CA LEU A 524 -29.10 16.08 2.34
C LEU A 524 -30.05 14.97 2.85
N LEU A 525 -29.50 13.81 3.22
CA LEU A 525 -30.24 12.70 3.82
C LEU A 525 -30.21 12.75 5.36
N GLY A 526 -29.59 13.75 5.98
CA GLY A 526 -29.49 13.89 7.44
C GLY A 526 -28.28 13.20 8.07
N VAL A 527 -27.32 12.73 7.26
CA VAL A 527 -26.08 12.13 7.76
C VAL A 527 -25.13 13.22 8.27
N ASP A 528 -24.72 13.13 9.53
CA ASP A 528 -23.76 14.06 10.14
C ASP A 528 -22.32 13.68 9.78
N GLN A 529 -21.76 14.40 8.82
CA GLN A 529 -20.35 14.30 8.40
C GLN A 529 -19.48 15.38 9.04
N LEU A 530 -19.97 16.15 10.02
CA LEU A 530 -19.16 17.17 10.67
C LEU A 530 -18.19 16.54 11.68
N PRO A 531 -16.90 16.94 11.66
CA PRO A 531 -15.93 16.49 12.64
C PRO A 531 -16.25 17.05 14.03
N SER A 532 -16.22 16.19 15.05
CA SER A 532 -16.43 16.57 16.45
C SER A 532 -15.60 15.68 17.39
N GLY A 533 -15.58 15.97 18.70
CA GLY A 533 -14.94 15.08 19.68
C GLY A 533 -15.54 13.67 19.72
N LEU A 534 -16.73 13.46 19.13
CA LEU A 534 -17.43 12.18 19.11
C LEU A 534 -17.20 11.36 17.83
N GLN A 535 -16.75 12.01 16.75
CA GLN A 535 -16.53 11.36 15.45
C GLN A 535 -15.58 12.14 14.54
N ALA A 536 -14.85 11.42 13.68
CA ALA A 536 -13.95 12.01 12.70
C ALA A 536 -14.66 12.89 11.64
N GLY A 537 -15.94 12.61 11.37
CA GLY A 537 -16.69 13.20 10.25
C GLY A 537 -16.13 12.79 8.88
N GLY A 538 -16.48 13.56 7.85
CA GLY A 538 -16.03 13.35 6.47
C GLY A 538 -16.60 12.10 5.81
N ASN A 539 -15.96 11.68 4.72
CA ASN A 539 -16.36 10.55 3.90
C ASN A 539 -15.89 9.21 4.50
N MET A 540 -16.76 8.58 5.30
CA MET A 540 -16.45 7.32 6.00
C MET A 540 -16.82 6.04 5.22
N GLU A 541 -17.39 6.16 4.01
CA GLU A 541 -17.58 5.01 3.12
C GLU A 541 -16.23 4.45 2.68
N GLY A 542 -16.05 3.14 2.87
CA GLY A 542 -14.79 2.45 2.58
C GLY A 542 -13.65 2.79 3.54
N LYS A 543 -13.90 3.48 4.66
CA LYS A 543 -12.92 3.80 5.70
C LYS A 543 -13.13 2.96 6.95
N GLU A 544 -12.09 2.81 7.74
CA GLU A 544 -12.14 2.18 9.07
C GLU A 544 -12.21 3.26 10.17
N VAL A 545 -13.10 3.09 11.15
CA VAL A 545 -13.19 3.99 12.32
C VAL A 545 -11.87 4.03 13.07
N ARG A 546 -11.15 2.91 13.08
CA ARG A 546 -9.82 2.78 13.68
C ARG A 546 -8.84 3.82 13.19
N PHE A 547 -8.84 4.14 11.89
CA PHE A 547 -7.86 5.04 11.30
C PHE A 547 -8.40 6.46 11.12
N GLY A 548 -9.73 6.60 11.01
CA GLY A 548 -10.38 7.86 10.67
C GLY A 548 -9.96 8.39 9.29
N ILE A 549 -10.26 9.67 9.02
CA ILE A 549 -9.95 10.30 7.74
C ILE A 549 -8.43 10.45 7.55
N TYR A 550 -7.72 11.04 8.52
CA TYR A 550 -6.29 11.33 8.41
C TYR A 550 -5.41 10.07 8.30
N GLY A 551 -5.75 9.01 9.05
CA GLY A 551 -5.05 7.74 8.97
C GLY A 551 -5.25 7.03 7.63
N SER A 552 -6.43 7.20 7.02
CA SER A 552 -6.77 6.63 5.70
C SER A 552 -6.12 7.44 4.56
N THR A 553 -6.22 8.76 4.57
CA THR A 553 -5.71 9.64 3.50
C THR A 553 -4.19 9.68 3.47
N THR A 554 -3.54 9.70 4.64
CA THR A 554 -2.08 9.62 4.75
C THR A 554 -1.57 8.29 4.18
N PHE A 555 -2.25 7.19 4.49
CA PHE A 555 -1.90 5.87 3.97
C PHE A 555 -2.13 5.78 2.46
N ALA A 556 -3.28 6.23 1.97
CA ALA A 556 -3.60 6.25 0.53
C ALA A 556 -2.55 7.00 -0.28
N VAL A 557 -2.12 8.19 0.17
CA VAL A 557 -1.06 8.93 -0.52
C VAL A 557 0.30 8.25 -0.40
N ALA A 558 0.63 7.70 0.78
CA ALA A 558 1.89 6.98 0.97
C ALA A 558 1.97 5.75 0.05
N THR A 559 0.95 4.90 0.05
CA THR A 559 0.93 3.65 -0.73
C THR A 559 0.90 3.91 -2.24
N THR A 560 0.18 4.94 -2.71
CA THR A 560 0.16 5.29 -4.14
C THR A 560 1.35 6.12 -4.58
N GLY A 561 2.02 6.83 -3.68
CA GLY A 561 3.23 7.58 -4.00
C GLY A 561 4.48 6.69 -4.05
N VAL A 562 4.49 5.59 -3.30
CA VAL A 562 5.63 4.67 -3.20
C VAL A 562 5.45 3.37 -4.01
N ALA A 563 4.58 3.31 -5.01
CA ALA A 563 4.32 2.10 -5.78
C ALA A 563 4.12 0.83 -4.92
N CYS A 564 3.45 0.93 -3.77
CA CYS A 564 3.25 -0.23 -2.89
C CYS A 564 1.97 -0.99 -3.21
N GLY A 565 0.84 -0.30 -3.18
CA GLY A 565 -0.45 -0.92 -3.49
C GLY A 565 -1.19 -1.55 -2.32
N ALA A 566 -0.64 -1.52 -1.10
CA ALA A 566 -1.40 -1.82 0.11
C ALA A 566 -2.54 -0.82 0.27
N VAL A 567 -3.74 -1.26 0.66
CA VAL A 567 -4.93 -0.40 0.77
C VAL A 567 -5.56 -0.59 2.15
N ASN A 568 -5.54 0.46 2.99
CA ASN A 568 -6.20 0.46 4.30
C ASN A 568 -7.63 1.04 4.29
N SER A 569 -8.05 1.55 3.14
CA SER A 569 -9.36 2.12 2.90
C SER A 569 -9.66 2.14 1.40
N MET A 570 -10.86 1.73 1.01
CA MET A 570 -11.19 1.46 -0.38
C MET A 570 -11.20 2.73 -1.24
N HIS A 571 -10.30 2.80 -2.22
CA HIS A 571 -10.12 3.99 -3.05
C HIS A 571 -11.31 4.27 -3.98
N ASP A 572 -12.12 3.28 -4.42
CA ASP A 572 -13.36 3.56 -5.18
C ASP A 572 -14.33 4.43 -4.39
N SER A 573 -14.34 4.29 -3.07
CA SER A 573 -15.26 5.02 -2.20
C SER A 573 -14.76 6.41 -1.81
N TYR A 574 -13.60 6.84 -2.30
CA TYR A 574 -13.09 8.20 -2.06
C TYR A 574 -13.94 9.22 -2.81
N THR A 575 -13.97 10.45 -2.30
CA THR A 575 -14.43 11.62 -3.05
C THR A 575 -13.69 11.73 -4.38
N PRO A 576 -14.27 12.32 -5.44
CA PRO A 576 -13.66 12.23 -6.76
C PRO A 576 -12.26 12.85 -6.83
N LEU A 577 -12.05 14.00 -6.17
CA LEU A 577 -10.73 14.62 -6.07
C LEU A 577 -9.84 13.91 -5.04
N GLY A 578 -10.40 13.40 -3.95
CA GLY A 578 -9.70 12.53 -3.00
C GLY A 578 -9.12 11.27 -3.66
N GLY A 579 -9.84 10.66 -4.59
CA GLY A 579 -9.36 9.51 -5.39
C GLY A 579 -8.48 9.91 -6.58
N MET A 580 -8.65 11.13 -7.11
CA MET A 580 -7.82 11.66 -8.19
C MET A 580 -6.37 11.82 -7.77
N ILE A 581 -6.09 12.32 -6.56
CA ILE A 581 -4.71 12.58 -6.13
C ILE A 581 -3.88 11.29 -6.05
N PRO A 582 -4.32 10.21 -5.40
CA PRO A 582 -3.67 8.91 -5.47
C PRO A 582 -3.49 8.40 -6.91
N MET A 583 -4.49 8.58 -7.77
CA MET A 583 -4.39 8.22 -9.19
C MET A 583 -3.30 9.02 -9.92
N VAL A 584 -3.21 10.33 -9.69
CA VAL A 584 -2.18 11.20 -10.27
C VAL A 584 -0.79 10.80 -9.80
N LEU A 585 -0.61 10.41 -8.54
CA LEU A 585 0.68 9.92 -8.04
C LEU A 585 1.19 8.70 -8.81
N ILE A 586 0.28 7.79 -9.15
CA ILE A 586 0.59 6.62 -10.00
C ILE A 586 0.92 7.08 -11.43
N LEU A 587 0.08 7.94 -12.03
CA LEU A 587 0.23 8.42 -13.40
C LEU A 587 1.47 9.30 -13.62
N LEU A 588 2.03 9.90 -12.55
CA LEU A 588 3.33 10.58 -12.57
C LEU A 588 4.51 9.62 -12.80
N GLY A 589 4.26 8.31 -12.91
CA GLY A 589 5.28 7.29 -13.12
C GLY A 589 5.98 6.88 -11.82
N GLU A 590 5.29 6.97 -10.69
CA GLU A 590 5.79 6.55 -9.37
C GLU A 590 7.10 7.25 -9.01
N VAL A 591 7.09 8.58 -8.99
CA VAL A 591 8.28 9.43 -8.71
C VAL A 591 8.23 10.11 -7.35
N VAL A 592 7.20 9.87 -6.55
CA VAL A 592 6.91 10.61 -5.32
C VAL A 592 6.79 9.69 -4.10
N PRO A 593 7.90 9.11 -3.58
CA PRO A 593 9.21 8.86 -4.20
C PRO A 593 9.24 7.68 -5.20
N GLY A 594 8.17 6.88 -5.27
CA GLY A 594 8.10 5.58 -5.94
C GLY A 594 8.57 4.39 -5.11
N GLY A 595 8.52 3.19 -5.69
CA GLY A 595 8.87 1.93 -5.01
C GLY A 595 10.32 1.81 -4.56
N ALA A 596 10.58 0.85 -3.67
CA ALA A 596 11.90 0.58 -3.10
C ALA A 596 12.95 0.33 -4.21
N GLY A 597 13.77 1.36 -4.47
CA GLY A 597 14.70 1.41 -5.60
C GLY A 597 14.05 1.87 -6.91
N ALA A 598 12.86 1.37 -7.25
CA ALA A 598 12.19 1.70 -8.51
C ALA A 598 11.93 3.20 -8.68
N GLY A 599 11.45 3.84 -7.62
CA GLY A 599 11.22 5.26 -7.60
C GLY A 599 12.46 6.12 -7.90
N PHE A 600 13.65 5.66 -7.48
CA PHE A 600 14.89 6.38 -7.77
C PHE A 600 15.18 6.45 -9.27
N PHE A 601 15.00 5.35 -10.00
CA PHE A 601 15.25 5.38 -11.43
C PHE A 601 14.16 6.10 -12.23
N SER A 602 12.90 6.05 -11.78
CA SER A 602 11.84 6.88 -12.35
C SER A 602 12.15 8.37 -12.13
N LEU A 603 12.56 8.76 -10.93
CA LEU A 603 12.98 10.13 -10.64
C LEU A 603 14.21 10.53 -11.47
N PHE A 604 15.16 9.62 -11.69
CA PHE A 604 16.33 9.89 -12.51
C PHE A 604 15.99 10.12 -14.00
N MET A 605 14.95 9.46 -14.51
CA MET A 605 14.41 9.75 -15.84
C MET A 605 13.98 11.22 -15.93
N TYR A 606 13.24 11.73 -14.94
CA TYR A 606 12.85 13.15 -14.88
C TYR A 606 14.06 14.08 -14.72
N ILE A 607 15.07 13.71 -13.93
CA ILE A 607 16.31 14.48 -13.82
C ILE A 607 16.98 14.63 -15.21
N ILE A 608 17.03 13.57 -16.01
CA ILE A 608 17.58 13.63 -17.37
C ILE A 608 16.78 14.62 -18.23
N ILE A 609 15.45 14.55 -18.22
CA ILE A 609 14.56 15.45 -18.97
C ILE A 609 14.75 16.91 -18.51
N THR A 610 14.72 17.14 -17.20
CA THR A 610 14.88 18.48 -16.60
C THR A 610 16.21 19.11 -17.00
N ILE A 611 17.32 18.39 -16.89
CA ILE A 611 18.64 18.93 -17.24
C ILE A 611 18.76 19.15 -18.73
N PHE A 612 18.15 18.29 -19.54
CA PHE A 612 18.11 18.48 -20.99
C PHE A 612 17.35 19.75 -21.37
N ILE A 613 16.13 19.96 -20.86
CA ILE A 613 15.32 21.15 -21.10
C ILE A 613 16.05 22.40 -20.60
N ALA A 614 16.53 22.39 -19.35
CA ALA A 614 17.23 23.53 -18.77
C ALA A 614 18.53 23.86 -19.53
N GLY A 615 19.27 22.84 -19.97
CA GLY A 615 20.47 23.01 -20.80
C GLY A 615 20.16 23.66 -22.15
N LEU A 616 19.08 23.22 -22.82
CA LEU A 616 18.61 23.82 -24.07
C LEU A 616 18.20 25.28 -23.89
N MET A 617 17.42 25.61 -22.84
CA MET A 617 16.96 26.97 -22.57
C MET A 617 18.12 27.96 -22.32
N VAL A 618 19.19 27.50 -21.68
CA VAL A 618 20.39 28.31 -21.38
C VAL A 618 21.43 28.25 -22.52
N GLY A 619 21.24 27.38 -23.52
CA GLY A 619 22.20 27.18 -24.62
C GLY A 619 23.50 26.51 -24.17
N ARG A 620 23.45 25.62 -23.18
CA ARG A 620 24.61 24.91 -22.59
C ARG A 620 24.47 23.40 -22.73
N ILE A 621 25.61 22.71 -22.72
CA ILE A 621 25.63 21.25 -22.81
C ILE A 621 25.00 20.65 -21.54
N PRO A 622 23.90 19.88 -21.67
CA PRO A 622 23.27 19.20 -20.53
C PRO A 622 24.26 18.26 -19.84
N ASN A 623 24.45 18.42 -18.53
CA ASN A 623 25.31 17.54 -17.76
C ASN A 623 24.82 17.39 -16.31
N TYR A 624 25.00 16.20 -15.75
CA TYR A 624 24.67 15.88 -14.36
C TYR A 624 25.90 15.31 -13.66
N LEU A 625 26.28 15.88 -12.51
CA LEU A 625 27.49 15.51 -11.76
C LEU A 625 28.77 15.49 -12.60
N GLY A 626 28.84 16.38 -13.61
CA GLY A 626 29.95 16.49 -14.55
C GLY A 626 29.91 15.49 -15.71
N LYS A 627 28.90 14.63 -15.80
CA LYS A 627 28.71 13.70 -16.93
C LYS A 627 27.70 14.27 -17.91
N LYS A 628 28.07 14.32 -19.20
CA LYS A 628 27.19 14.82 -20.26
C LYS A 628 25.98 13.92 -20.45
N ILE A 629 24.82 14.52 -20.69
CA ILE A 629 23.63 13.80 -21.18
C ILE A 629 23.69 13.84 -22.70
N GLU A 630 23.74 12.68 -23.32
CA GLU A 630 23.90 12.51 -24.76
C GLU A 630 22.58 12.02 -25.39
N SER A 631 22.55 11.98 -26.73
CA SER A 631 21.36 11.58 -27.49
C SER A 631 20.88 10.17 -27.15
N PHE A 632 21.79 9.27 -26.78
CA PHE A 632 21.44 7.91 -26.35
C PHE A 632 20.62 7.92 -25.07
N ASP A 633 21.05 8.65 -24.03
CA ASP A 633 20.35 8.68 -22.75
C ASP A 633 18.96 9.29 -22.93
N MET A 634 18.87 10.38 -23.70
CA MET A 634 17.58 11.01 -24.01
C MET A 634 16.63 10.08 -24.75
N LYS A 635 17.11 9.33 -25.75
CA LYS A 635 16.28 8.36 -26.49
C LYS A 635 15.76 7.26 -25.59
N MET A 636 16.59 6.73 -24.67
CA MET A 636 16.16 5.70 -23.73
C MET A 636 15.15 6.24 -22.71
N THR A 637 15.39 7.44 -22.17
CA THR A 637 14.47 8.14 -21.26
C THR A 637 13.10 8.39 -21.92
N VAL A 638 13.08 8.91 -23.14
CA VAL A 638 11.83 9.17 -23.87
C VAL A 638 11.12 7.86 -24.25
N LEU A 639 11.87 6.80 -24.59
CA LEU A 639 11.29 5.48 -24.87
C LEU A 639 10.55 4.92 -23.65
N ILE A 640 11.13 5.04 -22.45
CA ILE A 640 10.49 4.62 -21.20
C ILE A 640 9.16 5.37 -21.02
N LEU A 641 9.20 6.70 -21.08
CA LEU A 641 8.06 7.58 -20.86
C LEU A 641 6.90 7.26 -21.82
N ILE A 642 7.19 7.21 -23.13
CA ILE A 642 6.18 6.92 -24.15
C ILE A 642 5.58 5.52 -23.96
N THR A 643 6.41 4.53 -23.58
CA THR A 643 5.94 3.15 -23.39
C THR A 643 4.93 3.06 -22.25
N ILE A 644 5.19 3.74 -21.13
CA ILE A 644 4.29 3.77 -19.97
C ILE A 644 2.95 4.40 -20.37
N GLU A 645 3.01 5.63 -20.88
CA GLU A 645 1.81 6.42 -21.21
C GLU A 645 0.96 5.74 -22.28
N THR A 646 1.59 5.22 -23.34
CA THR A 646 0.89 4.53 -24.42
C THR A 646 0.23 3.25 -23.90
N THR A 647 0.90 2.48 -23.04
CA THR A 647 0.34 1.23 -22.51
C THR A 647 -0.90 1.50 -21.67
N ILE A 648 -0.84 2.51 -20.79
CA ILE A 648 -1.99 2.91 -19.95
C ILE A 648 -3.15 3.36 -20.83
N LEU A 649 -2.91 4.32 -21.74
CA LEU A 649 -3.97 4.94 -22.53
C LEU A 649 -4.58 3.98 -23.55
N VAL A 650 -3.77 3.12 -24.19
CA VAL A 650 -4.27 2.15 -25.17
C VAL A 650 -5.13 1.08 -24.51
N PHE A 651 -4.68 0.49 -23.39
CA PHE A 651 -5.50 -0.53 -22.71
C PHE A 651 -6.76 0.07 -22.07
N ALA A 652 -6.68 1.29 -21.53
CA ALA A 652 -7.86 2.01 -21.05
C ALA A 652 -8.85 2.27 -22.20
N ALA A 653 -8.38 2.78 -23.34
CA ALA A 653 -9.22 3.03 -24.52
C ALA A 653 -9.88 1.75 -25.02
N LEU A 654 -9.12 0.65 -25.17
CA LEU A 654 -9.66 -0.65 -25.58
C LEU A 654 -10.72 -1.18 -24.61
N SER A 655 -10.53 -0.98 -23.31
CA SER A 655 -11.47 -1.44 -22.29
C SER A 655 -12.77 -0.61 -22.28
N VAL A 656 -12.69 0.68 -22.60
CA VAL A 656 -13.87 1.56 -22.69
C VAL A 656 -14.72 1.26 -23.94
N VAL A 657 -14.10 0.83 -25.05
CA VAL A 657 -14.83 0.59 -26.31
C VAL A 657 -15.26 -0.87 -26.53
N THR A 658 -14.93 -1.78 -25.60
CA THR A 658 -15.30 -3.20 -25.72
C THR A 658 -16.27 -3.64 -24.61
N PRO A 659 -17.26 -4.50 -24.91
CA PRO A 659 -18.15 -5.06 -23.88
C PRO A 659 -17.41 -5.85 -22.79
N ALA A 660 -16.28 -6.49 -23.16
CA ALA A 660 -15.44 -7.22 -22.22
C ALA A 660 -14.82 -6.31 -21.15
N GLY A 661 -14.43 -5.09 -21.53
CA GLY A 661 -13.92 -4.10 -20.57
C GLY A 661 -15.02 -3.39 -19.78
N THR A 662 -16.10 -2.95 -20.43
CA THR A 662 -17.16 -2.16 -19.77
C THR A 662 -18.07 -2.96 -18.85
N SER A 663 -18.22 -4.27 -19.08
CA SER A 663 -19.02 -5.15 -18.20
C SER A 663 -18.43 -5.33 -16.78
N SER A 664 -17.17 -4.93 -16.57
CA SER A 664 -16.51 -5.02 -15.26
C SER A 664 -16.69 -3.77 -14.39
N ILE A 665 -17.27 -2.69 -14.93
CA ILE A 665 -17.53 -1.43 -14.23
C ILE A 665 -18.67 -1.63 -13.21
N THR A 666 -18.47 -1.16 -11.98
CA THR A 666 -19.48 -1.21 -10.91
C THR A 666 -20.01 0.15 -10.51
N ASN A 667 -19.22 1.21 -10.72
CA ASN A 667 -19.61 2.61 -10.55
C ASN A 667 -19.87 3.23 -11.93
N PRO A 668 -21.11 3.58 -12.30
CA PRO A 668 -21.41 4.10 -13.64
C PRO A 668 -20.91 5.55 -13.83
N GLY A 669 -20.94 6.02 -15.08
CA GLY A 669 -20.58 7.41 -15.40
C GLY A 669 -19.06 7.67 -15.38
N PRO A 670 -18.62 8.91 -15.08
CA PRO A 670 -17.21 9.27 -15.07
C PRO A 670 -16.37 8.44 -14.08
N HIS A 671 -16.97 7.99 -12.98
CA HIS A 671 -16.30 7.11 -12.02
C HIS A 671 -15.91 5.75 -12.62
N GLY A 672 -16.70 5.21 -13.54
CA GLY A 672 -16.37 3.97 -14.25
C GLY A 672 -15.16 4.12 -15.17
N LEU A 673 -14.97 5.31 -15.75
CA LEU A 673 -13.75 5.63 -16.49
C LEU A 673 -12.55 5.71 -15.54
N SER A 674 -12.72 6.31 -14.37
CA SER A 674 -11.71 6.32 -13.29
C SER A 674 -11.32 4.90 -12.87
N GLN A 675 -12.28 3.97 -12.72
CA GLN A 675 -12.03 2.55 -12.41
C GLN A 675 -11.08 1.89 -13.42
N ILE A 676 -11.35 2.08 -14.72
CA ILE A 676 -10.52 1.53 -15.80
C ILE A 676 -9.13 2.20 -15.83
N LEU A 677 -9.08 3.53 -15.77
CA LEU A 677 -7.83 4.28 -15.82
C LEU A 677 -6.93 3.94 -14.64
N TYR A 678 -7.49 3.86 -13.44
CA TYR A 678 -6.76 3.51 -12.23
C TYR A 678 -6.17 2.11 -12.32
N ALA A 679 -6.93 1.12 -12.81
CA ALA A 679 -6.45 -0.24 -12.96
C ALA A 679 -5.20 -0.29 -13.86
N PHE A 680 -5.26 0.27 -15.07
CA PHE A 680 -4.10 0.25 -15.97
C PHE A 680 -2.96 1.15 -15.50
N GLY A 681 -3.26 2.31 -14.90
CA GLY A 681 -2.26 3.16 -14.26
C GLY A 681 -1.49 2.39 -13.20
N SER A 682 -2.19 1.73 -12.28
CA SER A 682 -1.62 0.93 -11.20
C SER A 682 -0.84 -0.28 -11.74
N GLY A 683 -1.38 -0.99 -12.73
CA GLY A 683 -0.71 -2.12 -13.36
C GLY A 683 0.62 -1.72 -14.01
N VAL A 684 0.64 -0.69 -14.85
CA VAL A 684 1.85 -0.22 -15.55
C VAL A 684 2.83 0.47 -14.59
N GLY A 685 2.33 1.23 -13.61
CA GLY A 685 3.15 1.82 -12.55
C GLY A 685 3.78 0.79 -11.61
N ASN A 686 3.36 -0.48 -11.71
CA ASN A 686 3.64 -1.53 -10.74
C ASN A 686 3.25 -1.12 -9.31
N ASN A 687 2.16 -0.35 -9.17
CA ASN A 687 1.66 0.10 -7.88
C ASN A 687 0.98 -1.02 -7.12
N GLY A 688 -0.04 -1.66 -7.70
CA GLY A 688 -0.78 -2.75 -7.06
C GLY A 688 -2.11 -2.36 -6.45
N SER A 689 -2.27 -1.09 -6.06
CA SER A 689 -3.55 -0.62 -5.52
C SER A 689 -4.63 -0.75 -6.59
N ALA A 690 -5.86 -0.98 -6.15
CA ALA A 690 -7.03 -0.94 -6.99
C ALA A 690 -8.04 0.03 -6.37
N LEU A 691 -8.90 0.61 -7.20
CA LEU A 691 -10.16 1.15 -6.67
C LEU A 691 -11.03 0.02 -6.07
N ALA A 692 -10.78 -1.24 -6.49
CA ALA A 692 -11.33 -2.50 -5.97
C ALA A 692 -12.79 -2.82 -6.34
N GLY A 693 -13.58 -1.84 -6.82
CA GLY A 693 -14.91 -2.10 -7.37
C GLY A 693 -14.89 -2.57 -8.82
N LEU A 694 -13.83 -2.31 -9.60
CA LEU A 694 -13.70 -2.90 -10.95
C LEU A 694 -13.54 -4.42 -10.83
N ASN A 695 -14.41 -5.20 -11.48
CA ASN A 695 -14.28 -6.65 -11.48
C ASN A 695 -13.15 -7.10 -12.42
N ALA A 696 -11.94 -7.20 -11.89
CA ALA A 696 -10.76 -7.60 -12.65
C ALA A 696 -10.57 -9.11 -12.75
N ALA A 697 -11.43 -9.93 -12.15
CA ALA A 697 -11.40 -11.39 -12.24
C ALA A 697 -12.01 -11.92 -13.55
N THR A 698 -11.98 -11.12 -14.62
CA THR A 698 -12.40 -11.52 -15.97
C THR A 698 -11.17 -11.79 -16.84
N LEU A 699 -11.31 -12.67 -17.83
CA LEU A 699 -10.18 -13.03 -18.71
C LEU A 699 -9.57 -11.80 -19.41
N TRP A 700 -10.40 -10.82 -19.78
CA TRP A 700 -9.94 -9.57 -20.40
C TRP A 700 -8.97 -8.80 -19.49
N TYR A 701 -9.39 -8.50 -18.26
CA TYR A 701 -8.55 -7.75 -17.32
C TYR A 701 -7.37 -8.59 -16.84
N ILE A 702 -7.56 -9.88 -16.56
CA ILE A 702 -6.45 -10.79 -16.20
C ILE A 702 -5.33 -10.72 -17.24
N LEU A 703 -5.64 -10.89 -18.53
CA LEU A 703 -4.61 -10.92 -19.58
C LEU A 703 -4.00 -9.54 -19.83
N THR A 704 -4.84 -8.50 -19.99
CA THR A 704 -4.35 -7.15 -20.30
C THR A 704 -3.55 -6.55 -19.16
N MET A 705 -3.98 -6.73 -17.91
CA MET A 705 -3.21 -6.31 -16.73
C MET A 705 -1.91 -7.08 -16.57
N THR A 706 -1.91 -8.39 -16.83
CA THR A 706 -0.69 -9.20 -16.80
C THR A 706 0.36 -8.66 -17.79
N ILE A 707 -0.07 -8.29 -19.00
CA ILE A 707 0.80 -7.66 -20.00
C ILE A 707 1.24 -6.26 -19.52
N ALA A 708 0.32 -5.46 -19.00
CA ALA A 708 0.59 -4.10 -18.51
C ALA A 708 1.66 -4.09 -17.40
N MET A 709 1.54 -4.97 -16.40
CA MET A 709 2.50 -5.11 -15.30
C MET A 709 3.89 -5.54 -15.79
N PHE A 710 3.94 -6.50 -16.72
CA PHE A 710 5.18 -6.97 -17.29
C PHE A 710 5.91 -5.86 -18.07
N ILE A 711 5.17 -5.09 -18.88
CA ILE A 711 5.70 -3.93 -19.59
C ILE A 711 6.20 -2.88 -18.59
N GLY A 712 5.35 -2.52 -17.61
CA GLY A 712 5.66 -1.58 -16.54
C GLY A 712 6.97 -1.87 -15.81
N ARG A 713 7.33 -3.15 -15.64
CA ARG A 713 8.57 -3.51 -14.95
C ARG A 713 9.78 -3.59 -15.87
N PHE A 714 9.73 -4.48 -16.86
CA PHE A 714 10.95 -4.87 -17.59
C PHE A 714 11.29 -3.91 -18.73
N PHE A 715 10.30 -3.24 -19.33
CA PHE A 715 10.56 -2.20 -20.33
C PHE A 715 11.07 -0.90 -19.71
N ILE A 716 11.01 -0.74 -18.38
CA ILE A 716 11.69 0.34 -17.65
C ILE A 716 13.10 -0.08 -17.23
N ILE A 717 13.24 -1.26 -16.62
CA ILE A 717 14.53 -1.74 -16.09
C ILE A 717 15.59 -1.85 -17.19
N ILE A 718 15.24 -2.40 -18.36
CA ILE A 718 16.22 -2.67 -19.42
C ILE A 718 16.83 -1.36 -19.97
N PRO A 719 16.05 -0.37 -20.44
CA PRO A 719 16.62 0.89 -20.91
C PRO A 719 17.32 1.67 -19.80
N MET A 720 16.85 1.56 -18.54
CA MET A 720 17.52 2.20 -17.41
C MET A 720 18.91 1.62 -17.12
N LEU A 721 19.07 0.29 -17.19
CA LEU A 721 20.39 -0.33 -17.11
C LEU A 721 21.27 0.07 -18.29
N ALA A 722 20.70 0.27 -19.48
CA ALA A 722 21.44 0.80 -20.62
C ALA A 722 21.93 2.24 -20.39
N ILE A 723 21.09 3.10 -19.80
CA ILE A 723 21.48 4.45 -19.32
C ILE A 723 22.60 4.34 -18.28
N ALA A 724 22.49 3.42 -17.31
CA ALA A 724 23.56 3.18 -16.33
C ALA A 724 24.87 2.79 -17.02
N GLY A 725 24.84 1.88 -18.00
CA GLY A 725 26.00 1.52 -18.81
C GLY A 725 26.64 2.72 -19.51
N SER A 726 25.81 3.55 -20.15
CA SER A 726 26.23 4.81 -20.78
C SER A 726 26.91 5.74 -19.77
N PHE A 727 26.29 5.97 -18.59
CA PHE A 727 26.84 6.83 -17.55
C PHE A 727 28.15 6.31 -16.95
N ALA A 728 28.34 4.99 -16.84
CA ALA A 728 29.56 4.39 -16.30
C ALA A 728 30.79 4.67 -17.17
N GLU A 729 30.62 4.77 -18.50
CA GLU A 729 31.69 4.99 -19.46
C GLU A 729 32.03 6.48 -19.71
N LYS A 730 31.20 7.40 -19.18
CA LYS A 730 31.36 8.84 -19.42
C LYS A 730 32.52 9.47 -18.66
N HIS A 731 33.13 10.46 -19.32
CA HIS A 731 34.13 11.33 -18.70
C HIS A 731 33.44 12.30 -17.72
N VAL A 732 34.09 12.56 -16.58
CA VAL A 732 33.64 13.57 -15.61
C VAL A 732 34.36 14.88 -15.89
N TYR A 733 33.62 15.89 -16.35
CA TYR A 733 34.12 17.23 -16.57
C TYR A 733 34.09 18.04 -15.27
N GLN A 734 35.03 19.00 -15.15
CA GLN A 734 35.02 19.95 -14.04
C GLN A 734 33.89 20.97 -14.22
N PRO A 735 33.21 21.39 -13.13
CA PRO A 735 32.24 22.47 -13.20
C PRO A 735 32.86 23.76 -13.76
N THR A 736 32.11 24.43 -14.63
CA THR A 736 32.44 25.75 -15.19
C THR A 736 31.39 26.76 -14.78
N ALA A 737 31.62 28.07 -14.98
CA ALA A 737 30.63 29.11 -14.69
C ALA A 737 29.29 28.92 -15.44
N GLY A 738 29.28 28.18 -16.57
CA GLY A 738 28.07 27.84 -17.32
C GLY A 738 27.42 26.51 -16.94
N THR A 739 27.88 25.86 -15.86
CA THR A 739 27.31 24.59 -15.39
C THR A 739 26.10 24.88 -14.51
N LEU A 740 24.94 24.31 -14.85
CA LEU A 740 23.73 24.45 -14.06
C LEU A 740 23.92 23.77 -12.68
N PRO A 741 23.82 24.51 -11.56
CA PRO A 741 23.84 23.90 -10.24
C PRO A 741 22.60 23.03 -10.04
N THR A 742 22.80 21.80 -9.59
CA THR A 742 21.74 20.78 -9.41
C THR A 742 21.48 20.45 -7.93
N ASP A 743 22.13 21.18 -7.03
CA ASP A 743 22.14 20.97 -5.58
C ASP A 743 21.49 22.14 -4.81
N ASN A 744 20.60 22.89 -5.47
CA ASN A 744 19.91 24.04 -4.90
C ASN A 744 18.39 24.02 -5.14
N ALA A 745 17.69 24.97 -4.52
CA ALA A 745 16.24 25.12 -4.61
C ALA A 745 15.76 25.43 -6.04
N THR A 746 16.53 26.17 -6.84
CA THR A 746 16.19 26.50 -8.23
C THR A 746 16.06 25.23 -9.07
N PHE A 747 17.03 24.32 -8.97
CA PHE A 747 16.93 23.04 -9.67
C PHE A 747 15.75 22.22 -9.17
N GLY A 748 15.52 22.19 -7.86
CA GLY A 748 14.35 21.55 -7.27
C GLY A 748 13.03 22.07 -7.86
N ALA A 749 12.89 23.39 -8.00
CA ALA A 749 11.69 24.01 -8.58
C ALA A 749 11.50 23.66 -10.07
N ILE A 750 12.57 23.66 -10.87
CA ILE A 750 12.50 23.27 -12.29
C ILE A 750 12.15 21.78 -12.40
N LEU A 751 12.75 20.91 -11.57
CA LEU A 751 12.43 19.49 -11.54
C LEU A 751 10.96 19.26 -11.20
N SER A 752 10.43 19.91 -10.16
CA SER A 752 9.00 19.84 -9.82
C SER A 752 8.11 20.31 -10.97
N GLY A 753 8.46 21.42 -11.62
CA GLY A 753 7.72 21.94 -12.77
C GLY A 753 7.68 20.95 -13.94
N VAL A 754 8.82 20.33 -14.27
CA VAL A 754 8.90 19.33 -15.34
C VAL A 754 8.08 18.08 -15.00
N ILE A 755 8.14 17.60 -13.76
CA ILE A 755 7.35 16.45 -13.30
C ILE A 755 5.84 16.71 -13.51
N VAL A 756 5.36 17.88 -13.07
CA VAL A 756 3.94 18.27 -13.21
C VAL A 756 3.54 18.47 -14.67
N ILE A 757 4.37 19.17 -15.46
CA ILE A 757 4.05 19.48 -16.86
C ILE A 757 3.96 18.20 -17.69
N VAL A 758 4.92 17.29 -17.57
CA VAL A 758 4.93 16.05 -18.34
C VAL A 758 3.67 15.23 -18.05
N ALA A 759 3.37 14.95 -16.78
CA ALA A 759 2.18 14.15 -16.46
C ALA A 759 0.86 14.88 -16.74
N GLY A 760 0.82 16.19 -16.49
CA GLY A 760 -0.33 17.03 -16.81
C GLY A 760 -0.66 16.99 -18.29
N LEU A 761 0.33 17.15 -19.17
CA LEU A 761 0.09 17.10 -20.61
C LEU A 761 -0.32 15.71 -21.11
N SER A 762 0.16 14.64 -20.47
CA SER A 762 -0.14 13.26 -20.88
C SER A 762 -1.52 12.77 -20.43
N PHE A 763 -1.98 13.14 -19.22
CA PHE A 763 -3.17 12.55 -18.61
C PHE A 763 -4.30 13.53 -18.27
N LEU A 764 -4.09 14.85 -18.36
CA LEU A 764 -5.14 15.83 -18.06
C LEU A 764 -6.45 15.58 -18.84
N PRO A 765 -6.43 15.27 -20.16
CA PRO A 765 -7.68 15.05 -20.89
C PRO A 765 -8.54 13.93 -20.30
N ILE A 766 -7.94 12.81 -19.90
CA ILE A 766 -8.68 11.68 -19.34
C ILE A 766 -9.06 11.91 -17.87
N LEU A 767 -8.23 12.63 -17.10
CA LEU A 767 -8.57 13.06 -15.74
C LEU A 767 -9.74 14.06 -15.72
N VAL A 768 -9.84 14.92 -16.74
CA VAL A 768 -10.99 15.81 -16.94
C VAL A 768 -12.27 15.01 -17.15
N LEU A 769 -12.22 13.94 -17.96
CA LEU A 769 -13.37 13.10 -18.27
C LEU A 769 -13.76 12.12 -17.15
N GLY A 770 -12.85 11.81 -16.23
CA GLY A 770 -13.09 10.92 -15.09
C GLY A 770 -13.40 11.69 -13.80
N PRO A 771 -12.44 11.79 -12.86
CA PRO A 771 -12.70 12.31 -11.51
C PRO A 771 -13.07 13.79 -11.47
N ILE A 772 -12.53 14.62 -12.36
CA ILE A 772 -12.87 16.07 -12.38
C ILE A 772 -14.32 16.26 -12.81
N LEU A 773 -14.77 15.58 -13.87
CA LEU A 773 -16.16 15.63 -14.29
C LEU A 773 -17.10 15.11 -13.20
N GLU A 774 -16.75 14.02 -12.52
CA GLU A 774 -17.53 13.52 -11.39
C GLU A 774 -17.67 14.56 -10.27
N HIS A 775 -16.57 15.21 -9.87
CA HIS A 775 -16.60 16.27 -8.87
C HIS A 775 -17.54 17.43 -9.26
N LEU A 776 -17.51 17.85 -10.52
CA LEU A 776 -18.37 18.91 -11.04
C LEU A 776 -19.85 18.52 -11.04
N LEU A 777 -20.16 17.25 -11.36
CA LEU A 777 -21.53 16.72 -11.32
C LEU A 777 -22.08 16.66 -9.89
N LEU A 778 -21.27 16.21 -8.92
CA LEU A 778 -21.65 16.16 -7.50
C LEU A 778 -21.81 17.54 -6.87
N SER A 779 -21.06 18.54 -7.36
CA SER A 779 -21.12 19.91 -6.86
C SER A 779 -22.31 20.73 -7.40
N GLY A 780 -23.22 20.11 -8.16
CA GLY A 780 -24.45 20.74 -8.64
C GLY A 780 -24.35 21.42 -10.01
N GLY A 781 -23.38 21.05 -10.85
CA GLY A 781 -23.36 21.47 -12.25
C GLY A 781 -23.16 22.96 -12.50
N HIS A 782 -22.56 23.70 -11.56
CA HIS A 782 -22.04 25.03 -11.87
C HIS A 782 -20.63 24.89 -12.42
N LEU A 783 -20.55 24.99 -13.75
CA LEU A 783 -19.35 25.30 -14.50
C LEU A 783 -18.63 26.47 -13.82
N LEU A 784 -17.62 26.19 -12.99
CA LEU A 784 -16.65 27.19 -12.59
C LEU A 784 -15.89 27.57 -13.85
N LEU A 785 -16.17 28.80 -14.31
CA LEU A 785 -15.52 29.53 -15.38
C LEU A 785 -13.99 29.52 -15.25
N PHE A 786 -13.33 28.46 -15.71
CA PHE A 786 -11.92 28.47 -16.12
C PHE A 786 -11.66 27.63 -17.39
N GLY A 787 -12.72 27.24 -18.11
CA GLY A 787 -12.65 26.59 -19.43
C GLY A 787 -12.61 27.58 -20.60
N GLY A 788 -11.93 28.71 -20.45
CA GLY A 788 -11.90 29.80 -21.45
C GLY A 788 -10.52 30.20 -21.96
N LEU A 789 -9.44 29.46 -21.64
CA LEU A 789 -8.09 29.93 -21.98
C LEU A 789 -7.08 28.87 -22.44
N LEU A 790 -7.49 27.64 -22.75
CA LEU A 790 -6.63 26.65 -23.42
C LEU A 790 -7.43 25.79 -24.41
N LEU A 791 -7.88 26.45 -25.48
CA LEU A 791 -7.88 25.88 -26.83
C LEU A 791 -6.56 26.30 -27.50
#